data_AF-A0A449A4K9-F1
#
_entry.id   AF-A0A449A4K9-F1
#
_cell.length_a   1.000
_cell.length_b   1.000
_cell.length_c   1.000
_cell.angle_alpha   90.00
_cell.angle_beta   90.00
_cell.angle_gamma   90.00
#
_symmetry.space_group_name_H-M   'P 1'
#
loop_
_entity.id
_entity.type
_entity.pdbx_description
1 polymer ?
#
loop_
_entity_poly.entity_id
_entity_poly.type
_entity_poly.pdbx_seq_one_letter_code
_entity_poly.pdbx_strand_id
1 'polypeptide(L)'
;MKLKRKKLKFFIFSTLFLISLGTSAISASCGYSAPNSSLNNVDKKTEINDLKYVKEYLSTHFENEISNYKDTPSYQLWNFFNKKLDEKIRVKHNLDLSKILIEDFNQNLTAEQNLYLDDSELDKADISINWKDIEYKIDFSQIRIASDETSELVVPIVFKFKAPNNKKRIKTVERRINGFKVDEENENLKNKLNLYIEKVLSSKNKTFSINNKISIVEFEQLFKKYKSYLKQFNNDLLSTIVFDAPILEQNKVIEENVEYNHFLTNVEIDSKNLEQAKLTYRFIAKTNSIDNSSKKIIKTKNIEIYLKDFKKISDQESKILLSKMLTIKPQSHLSPNHIDFDLIDISDLEHFILESDNEEINFEIQKIEKDDVDNKKMLIFTIVTKSKIAEFNNKIFTKKWGIPKKGYLFRENQKSIQDSTNIYNLEISELTQENLTQIDSISERAGAAILSGGFLDNRGIYTGEKQAFQVHLGEDVIVPQDTLIHAPFKGKIVGGVYLESNQLGQGIGAALFYEVDRENLDIDSEILNNELFGIKKFYFKFIHLDFNFFKELGEVYTLNDGKRNIHVLKASFEQPILVEKGQIIGKVANKSLNGGWIPHVDVVVWDGTHGLKENYERNDEEKFLDQNVLDTNNEKISISASSINDKRIKTANQQIKNQKNPTLPTISVGLKLIKGNISKTNDSKEPIDEPLLAQDINNNILDLHHVKNINNKIYDRKNPTFGYDKKYNVLNPNLFFQFVDENSLVVELEDFFAKAKK
;
A
#
# COMPACT_ATOMS: atom_id res chain seq x y z
N MET A 1 15.46 -52.32 30.19
CA MET A 1 15.00 -53.22 31.30
C MET A 1 14.17 -52.41 32.30
N LYS A 2 13.68 -52.99 33.41
CA LYS A 2 12.55 -52.46 34.22
C LYS A 2 12.86 -51.22 35.10
N LEU A 3 11.92 -50.26 35.06
CA LEU A 3 11.32 -49.48 36.18
C LEU A 3 12.20 -48.92 37.32
N LYS A 4 12.02 -47.62 37.62
CA LYS A 4 11.09 -47.19 38.70
C LYS A 4 10.73 -45.70 38.64
N ARG A 5 9.49 -45.37 39.01
CA ARG A 5 9.01 -44.01 39.32
C ARG A 5 9.25 -43.69 40.81
N LYS A 6 9.38 -42.41 41.17
CA LYS A 6 8.95 -41.88 42.47
C LYS A 6 7.94 -40.75 42.25
N LYS A 7 6.93 -40.69 43.12
CA LYS A 7 6.00 -39.55 43.24
C LYS A 7 6.48 -38.65 44.37
N LEU A 8 6.18 -37.36 44.30
CA LEU A 8 6.08 -36.51 45.48
C LEU A 8 4.59 -36.21 45.74
N LYS A 9 4.18 -36.24 47.02
CA LYS A 9 2.92 -35.67 47.51
C LYS A 9 3.31 -34.56 48.48
N PHE A 10 2.52 -33.50 48.56
CA PHE A 10 2.42 -32.71 49.79
C PHE A 10 0.96 -32.38 50.11
N PHE A 11 0.72 -31.83 51.29
CA PHE A 11 -0.52 -31.99 52.04
C PHE A 11 -1.58 -30.89 51.83
N ILE A 12 -2.82 -31.25 52.17
CA ILE A 12 -3.95 -30.34 52.34
C ILE A 12 -3.90 -29.73 53.76
N PHE A 13 -4.35 -28.49 53.92
CA PHE A 13 -4.92 -28.02 55.19
C PHE A 13 -6.20 -27.21 54.93
N SER A 14 -7.12 -27.19 55.90
CA SER A 14 -8.53 -26.83 55.66
C SER A 14 -9.24 -26.21 56.87
N THR A 15 -9.81 -25.02 56.69
CA THR A 15 -10.85 -24.36 57.52
C THR A 15 -11.49 -23.29 56.63
N LEU A 16 -12.79 -23.19 56.32
CA LEU A 16 -14.05 -23.63 56.96
C LEU A 16 -14.60 -22.65 58.03
N PHE A 17 -15.46 -21.75 57.58
CA PHE A 17 -16.48 -21.01 58.35
C PHE A 17 -17.69 -20.84 57.41
N LEU A 18 -18.79 -21.59 57.57
CA LEU A 18 -19.91 -21.45 58.51
C LEU A 18 -21.05 -20.57 57.97
N ILE A 19 -22.20 -21.21 57.75
CA ILE A 19 -23.47 -20.62 57.28
C ILE A 19 -24.33 -20.28 58.49
N SER A 20 -25.01 -19.12 58.48
CA SER A 20 -26.15 -18.85 59.36
C SER A 20 -27.46 -18.85 58.55
N LEU A 21 -28.34 -19.81 58.85
CA LEU A 21 -29.73 -19.81 58.39
C LEU A 21 -30.58 -19.00 59.37
N GLY A 22 -31.47 -18.16 58.84
CA GLY A 22 -32.44 -17.38 59.63
C GLY A 22 -33.84 -17.51 59.03
N THR A 23 -34.60 -18.53 59.43
CA THR A 23 -35.98 -18.74 59.01
C THR A 23 -36.95 -18.11 60.01
N SER A 24 -37.93 -17.35 59.52
CA SER A 24 -39.18 -16.99 60.21
C SER A 24 -40.24 -16.67 59.18
N ALA A 25 -41.52 -16.87 59.51
CA ALA A 25 -42.56 -17.13 58.52
C ALA A 25 -43.79 -16.21 58.63
N ILE A 26 -44.44 -16.01 57.48
CA ILE A 26 -45.88 -15.78 57.27
C ILE A 26 -46.58 -14.76 58.20
N SER A 27 -46.98 -13.62 57.60
CA SER A 27 -48.36 -13.14 57.74
C SER A 27 -48.72 -12.25 56.54
N ALA A 28 -50.00 -12.21 56.16
CA ALA A 28 -50.50 -11.34 55.10
C ALA A 28 -51.49 -10.32 55.67
N SER A 29 -51.43 -9.07 55.21
CA SER A 29 -52.49 -8.07 55.38
C SER A 29 -52.47 -7.07 54.23
N CYS A 30 -53.60 -6.40 53.98
CA CYS A 30 -53.86 -5.71 52.72
C CYS A 30 -53.36 -4.26 52.67
N GLY A 31 -52.82 -3.88 51.50
CA GLY A 31 -52.95 -2.55 50.91
C GLY A 31 -52.05 -1.42 51.44
N TYR A 32 -51.34 -0.75 50.53
CA TYR A 32 -51.80 0.55 50.00
C TYR A 32 -51.04 0.94 48.71
N SER A 33 -51.67 1.82 47.91
CA SER A 33 -51.14 2.66 46.81
C SER A 33 -49.72 2.41 46.26
N ALA A 34 -49.63 2.08 44.97
CA ALA A 34 -48.37 2.14 44.21
C ALA A 34 -47.91 3.59 43.97
N PRO A 35 -46.61 3.91 44.12
CA PRO A 35 -46.03 5.14 43.61
C PRO A 35 -45.74 4.99 42.10
N ASN A 36 -46.28 5.88 41.27
CA ASN A 36 -45.88 6.00 39.86
C ASN A 36 -44.48 6.63 39.76
N SER A 37 -43.43 5.84 40.00
CA SER A 37 -42.09 6.20 39.57
C SER A 37 -41.94 5.87 38.08
N SER A 38 -42.39 6.79 37.22
CA SER A 38 -42.06 6.75 35.79
C SER A 38 -40.55 6.94 35.64
N LEU A 39 -39.81 5.83 35.57
CA LEU A 39 -38.38 5.79 35.25
C LEU A 39 -38.19 6.17 33.78
N ASN A 40 -38.34 7.48 33.51
CA ASN A 40 -37.77 8.13 32.35
C ASN A 40 -36.25 8.20 32.54
N ASN A 41 -35.60 7.02 32.53
CA ASN A 41 -34.23 6.92 32.06
C ASN A 41 -34.25 7.29 30.59
N VAL A 42 -34.21 8.59 30.31
CA VAL A 42 -33.74 9.09 29.03
C VAL A 42 -32.26 8.79 29.04
N ASP A 43 -31.89 7.61 28.52
CA ASP A 43 -30.49 7.24 28.31
C ASP A 43 -29.89 8.31 27.40
N LYS A 44 -29.12 9.20 28.03
CA LYS A 44 -28.75 10.49 27.45
C LYS A 44 -27.57 10.28 26.51
N LYS A 45 -27.88 9.77 25.31
CA LYS A 45 -26.94 9.43 24.23
C LYS A 45 -25.75 10.38 24.23
N THR A 46 -24.56 9.82 24.46
CA THR A 46 -23.32 10.58 24.55
C THR A 46 -23.08 11.29 23.21
N GLU A 47 -22.79 12.60 23.24
CA GLU A 47 -22.41 13.30 22.01
C GLU A 47 -21.04 12.79 21.54
N ILE A 48 -20.81 12.77 20.22
CA ILE A 48 -19.57 12.22 19.64
C ILE A 48 -18.34 13.01 20.11
N ASN A 49 -18.49 14.30 20.40
CA ASN A 49 -17.45 15.14 21.02
C ASN A 49 -17.21 14.83 22.49
N ASP A 50 -18.15 14.17 23.18
CA ASP A 50 -18.02 13.83 24.59
C ASP A 50 -17.20 12.55 24.84
N LEU A 51 -16.99 11.73 23.80
CA LEU A 51 -16.34 10.42 23.87
C LEU A 51 -14.86 10.54 24.21
N LYS A 52 -14.38 9.67 25.12
CA LYS A 52 -13.00 9.71 25.64
C LYS A 52 -11.96 9.64 24.51
N TYR A 53 -12.10 8.69 23.58
CA TYR A 53 -11.16 8.55 22.48
C TYR A 53 -11.19 9.73 21.48
N VAL A 54 -12.33 10.42 21.35
CA VAL A 54 -12.45 11.62 20.50
C VAL A 54 -11.83 12.84 21.17
N LYS A 55 -12.08 13.04 22.47
CA LYS A 55 -11.45 14.10 23.28
C LYS A 55 -9.94 13.96 23.32
N GLU A 56 -9.45 12.73 23.54
CA GLU A 56 -8.01 12.44 23.50
C GLU A 56 -7.44 12.78 22.13
N TYR A 57 -8.03 12.26 21.04
CA TYR A 57 -7.60 12.54 19.66
C TYR A 57 -7.55 14.05 19.33
N LEU A 58 -8.57 14.82 19.74
CA LEU A 58 -8.59 16.26 19.52
C LEU A 58 -7.49 16.99 20.30
N SER A 59 -7.20 16.54 21.52
CA SER A 59 -6.12 17.11 22.35
C SER A 59 -4.73 16.69 21.86
N THR A 60 -4.50 15.41 21.51
CA THR A 60 -3.18 14.88 21.12
C THR A 60 -2.75 15.25 19.71
N HIS A 61 -3.69 15.31 18.75
CA HIS A 61 -3.37 15.59 17.36
C HIS A 61 -3.59 17.05 16.97
N PHE A 62 -4.52 17.76 17.63
CA PHE A 62 -4.87 19.15 17.29
C PHE A 62 -4.68 20.15 18.43
N GLU A 63 -4.08 19.75 19.56
CA GLU A 63 -3.70 20.65 20.66
C GLU A 63 -4.87 21.51 21.19
N ASN A 64 -6.12 21.04 20.96
CA ASN A 64 -7.38 21.73 21.21
C ASN A 64 -7.68 22.95 20.30
N GLU A 65 -6.92 23.18 19.22
CA GLU A 65 -7.29 24.11 18.15
C GLU A 65 -8.58 23.68 17.43
N ILE A 66 -8.84 22.36 17.39
CA ILE A 66 -10.11 21.79 16.96
C ILE A 66 -10.83 21.24 18.20
N SER A 67 -12.01 21.79 18.51
CA SER A 67 -12.86 21.39 19.63
C SER A 67 -14.02 20.46 19.24
N ASN A 68 -14.16 20.15 17.96
CA ASN A 68 -15.29 19.40 17.40
C ASN A 68 -14.81 18.43 16.31
N TYR A 69 -15.16 17.15 16.43
CA TYR A 69 -14.71 16.08 15.53
C TYR A 69 -15.07 16.36 14.05
N LYS A 70 -16.15 17.11 13.80
CA LYS A 70 -16.62 17.45 12.46
C LYS A 70 -15.69 18.38 11.68
N ASP A 71 -14.81 19.10 12.37
CA ASP A 71 -13.88 20.03 11.76
C ASP A 71 -12.51 19.37 11.52
N THR A 72 -12.36 18.09 11.89
CA THR A 72 -11.14 17.32 11.67
C THR A 72 -10.97 16.93 10.19
N PRO A 73 -9.72 16.85 9.69
CA PRO A 73 -9.44 16.42 8.31
C PRO A 73 -10.06 15.08 7.91
N SER A 74 -10.14 14.12 8.84
CA SER A 74 -10.73 12.80 8.60
C SER A 74 -12.23 12.86 8.34
N TYR A 75 -12.97 13.62 9.16
CA TYR A 75 -14.41 13.81 8.97
C TYR A 75 -14.73 14.70 7.76
N GLN A 76 -14.01 15.83 7.59
CA GLN A 76 -14.26 16.76 6.49
C GLN A 76 -14.06 16.08 5.12
N LEU A 77 -12.97 15.31 4.97
CA LEU A 77 -12.73 14.56 3.74
C LEU A 77 -13.76 13.44 3.55
N TRP A 78 -14.17 12.72 4.61
CA TRP A 78 -15.28 11.77 4.51
C TRP A 78 -16.59 12.44 4.05
N ASN A 79 -16.99 13.56 4.67
CA ASN A 79 -18.22 14.28 4.35
C ASN A 79 -18.24 14.72 2.87
N PHE A 80 -17.08 15.20 2.37
CA PHE A 80 -16.90 15.58 0.97
C PHE A 80 -17.19 14.43 -0.01
N PHE A 81 -16.60 13.25 0.22
CA PHE A 81 -16.83 12.05 -0.60
C PHE A 81 -18.23 11.45 -0.39
N ASN A 82 -18.76 11.46 0.83
CA ASN A 82 -20.10 10.96 1.14
C ASN A 82 -21.20 11.77 0.43
N LYS A 83 -20.96 13.07 0.21
CA LYS A 83 -21.80 13.95 -0.60
C LYS A 83 -21.52 13.89 -2.11
N LYS A 84 -20.61 13.02 -2.57
CA LYS A 84 -20.20 12.89 -3.99
C LYS A 84 -19.70 14.22 -4.59
N LEU A 85 -19.08 15.07 -3.78
CA LEU A 85 -18.57 16.36 -4.26
C LEU A 85 -17.32 16.18 -5.14
N ASP A 86 -16.61 15.06 -5.02
CA ASP A 86 -15.52 14.71 -5.92
C ASP A 86 -16.02 14.35 -7.33
N GLU A 87 -17.20 13.74 -7.47
CA GLU A 87 -17.81 13.39 -8.77
C GLU A 87 -18.12 14.63 -9.62
N LYS A 88 -18.29 15.79 -8.96
CA LYS A 88 -18.49 17.10 -9.59
C LYS A 88 -17.20 17.78 -10.06
N ILE A 89 -16.04 17.35 -9.56
CA ILE A 89 -14.74 17.85 -10.02
C ILE A 89 -14.34 17.02 -11.24
N ARG A 90 -14.40 17.67 -12.40
CA ARG A 90 -14.20 17.04 -13.70
C ARG A 90 -12.80 17.37 -14.21
N VAL A 91 -12.05 16.36 -14.67
CA VAL A 91 -10.86 16.65 -15.48
C VAL A 91 -11.33 17.10 -16.86
N LYS A 92 -10.87 18.27 -17.30
CA LYS A 92 -11.09 18.80 -18.65
C LYS A 92 -9.76 18.99 -19.37
N HIS A 93 -9.85 19.17 -20.69
CA HIS A 93 -8.71 19.44 -21.56
C HIS A 93 -9.01 20.58 -22.53
N ASN A 94 -7.98 21.30 -22.96
CA ASN A 94 -8.08 22.38 -23.95
C ASN A 94 -7.85 21.95 -25.41
N LEU A 95 -7.45 20.70 -25.65
CA LEU A 95 -7.13 20.18 -26.98
C LEU A 95 -8.24 19.28 -27.56
N ASP A 96 -8.29 19.20 -28.88
CA ASP A 96 -9.09 18.19 -29.60
C ASP A 96 -8.34 16.85 -29.60
N LEU A 97 -8.65 16.00 -28.62
CA LEU A 97 -7.97 14.71 -28.43
C LEU A 97 -8.11 13.78 -29.65
N SER A 98 -9.15 13.95 -30.48
CA SER A 98 -9.35 13.10 -31.68
C SER A 98 -8.25 13.23 -32.73
N LYS A 99 -7.37 14.23 -32.58
CA LYS A 99 -6.20 14.49 -33.42
C LYS A 99 -4.87 14.05 -32.81
N ILE A 100 -4.84 13.70 -31.52
CA ILE A 100 -3.62 13.47 -30.73
C ILE A 100 -3.56 12.02 -30.26
N LEU A 101 -2.44 11.32 -30.51
CA LEU A 101 -2.23 9.96 -30.02
C LEU A 101 -2.07 9.97 -28.50
N ILE A 102 -2.60 8.96 -27.81
CA ILE A 102 -2.53 8.91 -26.34
C ILE A 102 -1.09 8.82 -25.84
N GLU A 103 -0.18 8.17 -26.57
CA GLU A 103 1.25 8.13 -26.25
C GLU A 103 1.97 9.48 -26.36
N ASP A 104 1.45 10.41 -27.17
CA ASP A 104 1.98 11.77 -27.32
C ASP A 104 1.38 12.74 -26.30
N PHE A 105 0.13 12.48 -25.88
CA PHE A 105 -0.49 13.18 -24.75
C PHE A 105 0.08 12.75 -23.38
N ASN A 106 0.46 11.46 -23.26
CA ASN A 106 1.10 10.90 -22.06
C ASN A 106 2.61 11.22 -21.97
N GLN A 107 3.19 11.94 -22.94
CA GLN A 107 4.52 12.53 -22.76
C GLN A 107 4.41 13.71 -21.80
N ASN A 108 5.11 13.62 -20.66
CA ASN A 108 5.06 14.61 -19.59
C ASN A 108 5.23 16.06 -20.14
N LEU A 109 4.46 17.00 -19.58
CA LEU A 109 4.10 18.34 -20.08
C LEU A 109 2.85 18.42 -20.95
N THR A 110 2.60 17.52 -21.92
CA THR A 110 1.38 17.66 -22.75
C THR A 110 0.13 17.57 -21.87
N ALA A 111 0.14 16.65 -20.90
CA ALA A 111 -0.86 16.58 -19.84
C ALA A 111 -0.84 17.80 -18.89
N GLU A 112 0.33 18.30 -18.46
CA GLU A 112 0.44 19.41 -17.49
C GLU A 112 -0.04 20.76 -18.04
N GLN A 113 0.16 21.00 -19.33
CA GLN A 113 -0.27 22.22 -20.02
C GLN A 113 -1.77 22.21 -20.34
N ASN A 114 -2.35 21.03 -20.59
CA ASN A 114 -3.66 20.93 -21.22
C ASN A 114 -4.74 20.35 -20.30
N LEU A 115 -4.40 19.55 -19.30
CA LEU A 115 -5.37 19.07 -18.31
C LEU A 115 -5.57 20.09 -17.19
N TYR A 116 -6.82 20.29 -16.82
CA TYR A 116 -7.20 21.09 -15.64
C TYR A 116 -8.39 20.46 -14.93
N LEU A 117 -8.60 20.89 -13.68
CA LEU A 117 -9.78 20.53 -12.91
C LEU A 117 -10.81 21.64 -13.06
N ASP A 118 -12.01 21.29 -13.51
CA ASP A 118 -13.18 22.14 -13.48
C ASP A 118 -14.03 21.77 -12.25
N ASP A 119 -14.29 22.78 -11.44
CA ASP A 119 -15.00 22.70 -10.17
C ASP A 119 -16.28 23.57 -10.14
N SER A 120 -16.70 24.08 -11.29
CA SER A 120 -17.85 24.99 -11.43
C SER A 120 -19.21 24.38 -11.05
N GLU A 121 -19.31 23.05 -10.92
CA GLU A 121 -20.50 22.35 -10.42
C GLU A 121 -20.53 22.19 -8.88
N LEU A 122 -19.48 22.64 -8.18
CA LEU A 122 -19.42 22.65 -6.72
C LEU A 122 -20.24 23.79 -6.12
N ASP A 123 -21.17 23.42 -5.25
CA ASP A 123 -21.84 24.37 -4.37
C ASP A 123 -20.93 24.72 -3.19
N LYS A 124 -20.09 25.74 -3.37
CA LYS A 124 -19.18 26.25 -2.33
C LYS A 124 -19.90 27.07 -1.25
N ALA A 125 -21.23 27.11 -1.23
CA ALA A 125 -22.03 27.63 -0.12
C ALA A 125 -22.44 26.55 0.90
N ASP A 126 -22.13 25.27 0.69
CA ASP A 126 -22.35 24.20 1.67
C ASP A 126 -21.46 24.40 2.91
N ILE A 127 -22.04 25.02 3.95
CA ILE A 127 -21.38 25.35 5.23
C ILE A 127 -20.92 24.14 6.05
N SER A 128 -21.25 22.91 5.65
CA SER A 128 -20.76 21.69 6.33
C SER A 128 -19.43 21.18 5.79
N ILE A 129 -18.94 21.78 4.70
CA ILE A 129 -17.59 21.62 4.17
C ILE A 129 -16.83 22.94 4.41
N ASN A 130 -15.67 22.87 5.05
CA ASN A 130 -14.81 24.05 5.20
C ASN A 130 -13.98 24.24 3.92
N TRP A 131 -14.58 24.96 2.96
CA TRP A 131 -14.03 25.22 1.63
C TRP A 131 -12.71 26.00 1.57
N LYS A 132 -12.20 26.52 2.69
CA LYS A 132 -10.90 27.20 2.75
C LYS A 132 -9.73 26.23 2.90
N ASP A 133 -10.00 25.07 3.51
CA ASP A 133 -9.00 24.13 3.98
C ASP A 133 -8.97 22.83 3.16
N ILE A 134 -9.79 22.76 2.10
CA ILE A 134 -9.79 21.69 1.10
C ILE A 134 -9.00 22.10 -0.14
N GLU A 135 -8.09 21.23 -0.58
CA GLU A 135 -7.28 21.38 -1.78
C GLU A 135 -7.50 20.16 -2.69
N TYR A 136 -7.45 20.35 -4.01
CA TYR A 136 -7.40 19.25 -4.97
C TYR A 136 -6.50 19.60 -6.16
N LYS A 137 -5.64 18.65 -6.55
CA LYS A 137 -4.72 18.78 -7.69
C LYS A 137 -4.60 17.47 -8.45
N ILE A 138 -4.28 17.54 -9.74
CA ILE A 138 -3.88 16.37 -10.52
C ILE A 138 -2.47 15.96 -10.07
N ASP A 139 -2.25 14.66 -9.84
CA ASP A 139 -0.89 14.12 -9.71
C ASP A 139 -0.37 13.70 -11.09
N PHE A 140 0.27 14.66 -11.74
CA PHE A 140 0.88 14.49 -13.05
C PHE A 140 2.01 13.44 -13.06
N SER A 141 2.57 13.04 -11.91
CA SER A 141 3.57 11.95 -11.83
C SER A 141 2.95 10.55 -11.92
N GLN A 142 1.63 10.44 -11.79
CA GLN A 142 0.90 9.16 -11.80
C GLN A 142 -0.06 9.02 -12.99
N ILE A 143 -0.07 10.00 -13.91
CA ILE A 143 -0.76 9.91 -15.20
C ILE A 143 -0.13 8.80 -16.03
N ARG A 144 -1.00 7.98 -16.63
CA ARG A 144 -0.61 6.80 -17.39
C ARG A 144 -1.72 6.33 -18.32
N ILE A 145 -1.35 5.67 -19.41
CA ILE A 145 -2.29 4.88 -20.23
C ILE A 145 -2.86 3.75 -19.37
N ALA A 146 -4.17 3.51 -19.47
CA ALA A 146 -4.84 2.49 -18.67
C ALA A 146 -4.43 1.06 -19.11
N SER A 147 -3.95 0.25 -18.16
CA SER A 147 -3.45 -1.11 -18.45
C SER A 147 -4.55 -2.09 -18.90
N ASP A 148 -5.81 -1.79 -18.60
CA ASP A 148 -6.99 -2.59 -18.94
C ASP A 148 -7.70 -2.15 -20.22
N GLU A 149 -7.58 -0.87 -20.58
CA GLU A 149 -8.13 -0.30 -21.81
C GLU A 149 -7.16 0.75 -22.36
N THR A 150 -6.26 0.30 -23.23
CA THR A 150 -5.21 1.10 -23.90
C THR A 150 -5.68 2.30 -24.75
N SER A 151 -6.98 2.59 -24.83
CA SER A 151 -7.52 3.84 -25.40
C SER A 151 -7.87 4.93 -24.37
N GLU A 152 -7.68 4.65 -23.07
CA GLU A 152 -7.98 5.57 -21.97
C GLU A 152 -6.72 6.05 -21.23
N LEU A 153 -6.73 7.32 -20.82
CA LEU A 153 -5.73 7.93 -19.95
C LEU A 153 -6.24 7.98 -18.51
N VAL A 154 -5.50 7.39 -17.58
CA VAL A 154 -5.77 7.49 -16.15
C VAL A 154 -5.15 8.79 -15.63
N VAL A 155 -5.97 9.60 -14.96
CA VAL A 155 -5.58 10.88 -14.36
C VAL A 155 -5.93 10.86 -12.87
N PRO A 156 -4.96 10.65 -11.97
CA PRO A 156 -5.19 10.68 -10.53
C PRO A 156 -5.37 12.11 -10.00
N ILE A 157 -6.41 12.32 -9.20
CA ILE A 157 -6.66 13.57 -8.46
C ILE A 157 -6.37 13.32 -6.98
N VAL A 158 -5.45 14.10 -6.42
CA VAL A 158 -5.12 14.11 -5.00
C VAL A 158 -5.97 15.15 -4.30
N PHE A 159 -6.86 14.72 -3.41
CA PHE A 159 -7.64 15.56 -2.52
C PHE A 159 -6.93 15.66 -1.17
N LYS A 160 -6.71 16.87 -0.66
CA LYS A 160 -6.19 17.12 0.69
C LYS A 160 -7.21 17.94 1.49
N PHE A 161 -7.30 17.69 2.79
CA PHE A 161 -7.94 18.61 3.73
C PHE A 161 -6.98 18.92 4.88
N LYS A 162 -6.76 20.20 5.20
CA LYS A 162 -5.73 20.69 6.13
C LYS A 162 -6.32 21.25 7.43
N ALA A 163 -5.76 20.89 8.58
CA ALA A 163 -6.12 21.49 9.87
C ALA A 163 -5.31 22.78 10.15
N PRO A 164 -5.73 23.61 11.14
CA PRO A 164 -5.01 24.84 11.49
C PRO A 164 -3.53 24.60 11.87
N ASN A 165 -3.22 23.59 12.68
CA ASN A 165 -1.83 23.14 12.95
C ASN A 165 -1.12 22.40 11.79
N ASN A 166 -1.62 22.57 10.57
CA ASN A 166 -1.12 22.01 9.32
C ASN A 166 -1.24 20.48 9.12
N LYS A 167 -1.55 19.68 10.16
CA LYS A 167 -1.79 18.24 9.99
C LYS A 167 -2.98 18.02 9.05
N LYS A 168 -2.88 17.07 8.10
CA LYS A 168 -3.86 16.94 7.02
C LYS A 168 -4.27 15.51 6.71
N ARG A 169 -5.36 15.35 5.96
CA ARG A 169 -5.84 14.07 5.45
C ARG A 169 -5.76 14.10 3.93
N ILE A 170 -5.30 13.01 3.32
CA ILE A 170 -5.14 12.90 1.86
C ILE A 170 -5.90 11.66 1.38
N LYS A 171 -6.55 11.79 0.21
CA LYS A 171 -7.11 10.67 -0.55
C LYS A 171 -6.97 10.95 -2.05
N THR A 172 -6.43 9.98 -2.78
CA THR A 172 -6.32 10.03 -4.25
C THR A 172 -7.50 9.30 -4.88
N VAL A 173 -8.06 9.83 -5.96
CA VAL A 173 -9.09 9.14 -6.77
C VAL A 173 -8.77 9.29 -8.25
N GLU A 174 -8.87 8.19 -8.98
CA GLU A 174 -8.57 8.17 -10.41
C GLU A 174 -9.78 8.59 -11.24
N ARG A 175 -9.52 9.36 -12.31
CA ARG A 175 -10.44 9.66 -13.40
C ARG A 175 -9.89 9.08 -14.70
N ARG A 176 -10.76 8.84 -15.68
CA ARG A 176 -10.39 8.33 -17.01
C ARG A 176 -10.78 9.34 -18.08
N ILE A 177 -9.89 9.58 -19.04
CA ILE A 177 -10.13 10.41 -20.23
C ILE A 177 -10.03 9.50 -21.46
N ASN A 178 -10.92 9.71 -22.42
CA ASN A 178 -10.98 8.95 -23.67
C ASN A 178 -11.12 9.92 -24.87
N GLY A 179 -11.32 9.38 -26.08
CA GLY A 179 -11.47 10.19 -27.29
C GLY A 179 -10.15 10.59 -27.98
N PHE A 180 -9.03 10.01 -27.57
CA PHE A 180 -7.74 10.15 -28.26
C PHE A 180 -7.78 9.62 -29.70
N LYS A 181 -6.93 10.17 -30.56
CA LYS A 181 -6.68 9.64 -31.90
C LYS A 181 -6.16 8.21 -31.79
N VAL A 182 -6.63 7.38 -32.71
CA VAL A 182 -6.09 6.04 -32.95
C VAL A 182 -5.49 6.07 -34.36
N ASP A 183 -4.22 5.68 -34.51
CA ASP A 183 -3.63 5.48 -35.83
C ASP A 183 -4.17 4.21 -36.52
N GLU A 184 -3.92 4.08 -37.82
CA GLU A 184 -4.47 3.00 -38.64
C GLU A 184 -4.03 1.61 -38.17
N GLU A 185 -2.79 1.46 -37.68
CA GLU A 185 -2.28 0.18 -37.15
C GLU A 185 -2.96 -0.18 -35.82
N ASN A 186 -3.12 0.80 -34.93
CA ASN A 186 -3.81 0.64 -33.65
C ASN A 186 -5.32 0.38 -33.81
N GLU A 187 -5.99 1.03 -34.76
CA GLU A 187 -7.42 0.86 -35.01
C GLU A 187 -7.68 -0.49 -35.72
N ASN A 188 -6.80 -0.89 -36.64
CA ASN A 188 -6.78 -2.25 -37.20
C ASN A 188 -6.59 -3.30 -36.10
N LEU A 189 -5.61 -3.13 -35.20
CA LEU A 189 -5.36 -4.06 -34.08
C LEU A 189 -6.54 -4.13 -33.10
N LYS A 190 -7.20 -3.00 -32.81
CA LYS A 190 -8.42 -2.90 -32.00
C LYS A 190 -9.61 -3.60 -32.65
N ASN A 191 -9.81 -3.42 -33.95
CA ASN A 191 -10.89 -4.10 -34.68
C ASN A 191 -10.63 -5.62 -34.77
N LYS A 192 -9.38 -6.02 -34.99
CA LYS A 192 -8.92 -7.41 -34.87
C LYS A 192 -9.16 -7.99 -33.47
N LEU A 193 -8.87 -7.24 -32.40
CA LEU A 193 -9.16 -7.63 -31.01
C LEU A 193 -10.66 -7.80 -30.76
N ASN A 194 -11.50 -6.88 -31.25
CA ASN A 194 -12.96 -7.01 -31.14
C ASN A 194 -13.47 -8.27 -31.88
N LEU A 195 -13.02 -8.52 -33.12
CA LEU A 195 -13.37 -9.74 -33.87
C LEU A 195 -12.87 -11.02 -33.17
N TYR A 196 -11.69 -11.00 -32.54
CA TYR A 196 -11.20 -12.12 -31.71
C TYR A 196 -12.06 -12.33 -30.46
N ILE A 197 -12.48 -11.26 -29.77
CA ILE A 197 -13.41 -11.33 -28.64
C ILE A 197 -14.75 -11.94 -29.09
N GLU A 198 -15.34 -11.43 -30.18
CA GLU A 198 -16.59 -11.96 -30.75
C GLU A 198 -16.45 -13.43 -31.15
N LYS A 199 -15.33 -13.83 -31.77
CA LYS A 199 -14.99 -15.22 -32.11
C LYS A 199 -14.91 -16.12 -30.86
N VAL A 200 -14.25 -15.67 -29.79
CA VAL A 200 -14.12 -16.41 -28.52
C VAL A 200 -15.44 -16.51 -27.76
N LEU A 201 -16.30 -15.49 -27.81
CA LEU A 201 -17.60 -15.48 -27.13
C LEU A 201 -18.69 -16.23 -27.92
N SER A 202 -18.78 -16.04 -29.24
CA SER A 202 -19.78 -16.71 -30.09
C SER A 202 -19.55 -18.20 -30.27
N SER A 203 -18.29 -18.64 -30.37
CA SER A 203 -17.95 -20.07 -30.33
C SER A 203 -18.30 -20.72 -28.98
N LYS A 204 -18.30 -19.93 -27.89
CA LYS A 204 -18.78 -20.31 -26.56
C LYS A 204 -20.28 -19.99 -26.40
N ASN A 205 -21.09 -20.60 -27.26
CA ASN A 205 -22.56 -20.49 -27.35
C ASN A 205 -23.26 -21.05 -26.08
N LYS A 206 -23.07 -20.40 -24.93
CA LYS A 206 -23.46 -20.89 -23.59
C LYS A 206 -23.81 -19.74 -22.64
N THR A 207 -24.94 -19.87 -21.95
CA THR A 207 -25.06 -19.34 -20.59
C THR A 207 -23.97 -20.00 -19.74
N PHE A 208 -23.10 -19.21 -19.10
CA PHE A 208 -22.03 -19.74 -18.26
C PHE A 208 -22.58 -20.21 -16.90
N SER A 209 -23.26 -21.35 -16.95
CA SER A 209 -23.81 -22.10 -15.83
C SER A 209 -22.71 -22.94 -15.19
N ILE A 210 -22.47 -22.78 -13.88
CA ILE A 210 -21.67 -23.74 -13.13
C ILE A 210 -22.53 -24.98 -12.86
N ASN A 211 -21.95 -26.16 -13.05
CA ASN A 211 -22.65 -27.43 -12.78
C ASN A 211 -22.70 -27.72 -11.27
N ASN A 212 -23.48 -26.95 -10.51
CA ASN A 212 -24.06 -27.20 -9.16
C ASN A 212 -23.20 -27.86 -8.05
N LYS A 213 -21.88 -28.02 -8.23
CA LYS A 213 -20.99 -28.74 -7.30
C LYS A 213 -20.32 -27.84 -6.27
N ILE A 214 -19.96 -26.61 -6.67
CA ILE A 214 -19.23 -25.64 -5.86
C ILE A 214 -20.10 -24.43 -5.55
N SER A 215 -19.91 -23.83 -4.37
CA SER A 215 -20.59 -22.58 -4.03
C SER A 215 -19.91 -21.38 -4.68
N ILE A 216 -20.60 -20.22 -4.67
CA ILE A 216 -20.04 -18.96 -5.14
C ILE A 216 -18.87 -18.45 -4.25
N VAL A 217 -18.96 -18.67 -2.94
CA VAL A 217 -17.92 -18.30 -1.98
C VAL A 217 -16.70 -19.22 -2.10
N GLU A 218 -16.93 -20.52 -2.29
CA GLU A 218 -15.91 -21.52 -2.59
C GLU A 218 -15.18 -21.17 -3.90
N PHE A 219 -15.91 -20.79 -4.95
CA PHE A 219 -15.34 -20.37 -6.23
C PHE A 219 -14.47 -19.11 -6.12
N GLU A 220 -14.93 -18.07 -5.42
CA GLU A 220 -14.15 -16.84 -5.18
C GLU A 220 -12.88 -17.12 -4.36
N GLN A 221 -12.97 -17.96 -3.32
CA GLN A 221 -11.83 -18.37 -2.50
C GLN A 221 -10.81 -19.20 -3.30
N LEU A 222 -11.28 -20.14 -4.13
CA LEU A 222 -10.41 -20.89 -5.05
C LEU A 222 -9.74 -19.95 -6.05
N PHE A 223 -10.47 -19.02 -6.66
CA PHE A 223 -9.87 -18.03 -7.56
C PHE A 223 -8.77 -17.22 -6.85
N LYS A 224 -9.04 -16.64 -5.68
CA LYS A 224 -8.03 -15.88 -4.91
C LYS A 224 -6.80 -16.73 -4.57
N LYS A 225 -7.01 -17.97 -4.09
CA LYS A 225 -5.95 -18.94 -3.77
C LYS A 225 -5.11 -19.40 -4.98
N TYR A 226 -5.62 -19.29 -6.21
CA TYR A 226 -4.86 -19.68 -7.40
C TYR A 226 -4.49 -18.52 -8.32
N LYS A 227 -4.95 -17.28 -8.04
CA LYS A 227 -4.79 -16.09 -8.90
C LYS A 227 -3.35 -15.80 -9.32
N SER A 228 -2.39 -15.83 -8.39
CA SER A 228 -0.97 -15.57 -8.71
C SER A 228 -0.33 -16.67 -9.57
N TYR A 229 -0.90 -17.89 -9.51
CA TYR A 229 -0.50 -19.02 -10.36
C TYR A 229 -1.23 -19.03 -11.71
N LEU A 230 -2.26 -18.20 -11.96
CA LEU A 230 -3.02 -18.14 -13.24
C LEU A 230 -2.23 -17.62 -14.46
N LYS A 231 -0.93 -17.39 -14.32
CA LYS A 231 -0.03 -17.49 -15.46
C LYS A 231 -0.03 -18.93 -16.04
N GLN A 232 -0.66 -19.90 -15.36
CA GLN A 232 -0.46 -21.35 -15.53
C GLN A 232 -1.75 -22.29 -15.63
N PHE A 233 -1.77 -23.26 -16.61
CA PHE A 233 -2.67 -24.32 -17.23
C PHE A 233 -4.03 -24.23 -18.00
N ASN A 234 -4.23 -25.23 -18.88
CA ASN A 234 -5.17 -25.29 -20.01
C ASN A 234 -6.66 -25.52 -19.66
N ASN A 235 -7.49 -24.52 -19.98
CA ASN A 235 -8.73 -24.51 -20.79
C ASN A 235 -9.74 -25.70 -20.87
N ASP A 236 -9.46 -26.94 -20.44
CA ASP A 236 -10.46 -28.02 -20.42
C ASP A 236 -11.45 -27.93 -19.24
N LEU A 237 -11.27 -26.91 -18.38
CA LEU A 237 -11.71 -26.96 -16.99
C LEU A 237 -12.62 -25.82 -16.54
N LEU A 238 -13.36 -25.25 -17.49
CA LEU A 238 -14.75 -24.81 -17.29
C LEU A 238 -15.73 -26.01 -17.18
N SER A 239 -15.25 -27.17 -16.69
CA SER A 239 -15.98 -28.46 -16.71
C SER A 239 -16.20 -29.08 -15.32
N THR A 240 -15.24 -29.00 -14.37
CA THR A 240 -15.41 -28.77 -12.89
C THR A 240 -14.09 -28.96 -12.11
N ILE A 241 -13.78 -28.01 -11.21
CA ILE A 241 -12.45 -27.43 -10.91
C ILE A 241 -11.30 -28.36 -10.42
N VAL A 242 -10.13 -28.24 -11.07
CA VAL A 242 -8.74 -28.62 -10.69
C VAL A 242 -7.75 -27.65 -11.40
N PHE A 243 -6.52 -27.42 -10.89
CA PHE A 243 -5.53 -26.42 -11.40
C PHE A 243 -4.08 -26.96 -11.46
N ASP A 244 -3.22 -26.53 -12.42
CA ASP A 244 -1.74 -26.73 -12.48
C ASP A 244 -1.02 -25.72 -13.46
N ALA A 245 -0.11 -26.09 -14.41
CA ALA A 245 0.65 -25.14 -15.30
C ALA A 245 0.94 -25.53 -16.80
N PRO A 246 0.89 -24.67 -17.89
CA PRO A 246 0.94 -23.17 -18.09
C PRO A 246 -0.20 -22.45 -18.96
N ILE A 247 -0.78 -21.24 -18.67
CA ILE A 247 -2.02 -20.64 -19.29
C ILE A 247 -1.71 -19.70 -20.46
N LEU A 248 -0.82 -18.74 -20.25
CA LEU A 248 -0.69 -17.59 -21.15
C LEU A 248 -0.14 -17.99 -22.53
N GLU A 249 0.40 -19.20 -22.66
CA GLU A 249 0.85 -19.79 -23.91
C GLU A 249 -0.25 -20.62 -24.62
N GLN A 250 -1.40 -20.84 -23.98
CA GLN A 250 -2.45 -21.77 -24.44
C GLN A 250 -3.74 -21.07 -24.85
N ASN A 251 -4.05 -19.91 -24.25
CA ASN A 251 -4.98 -18.94 -24.85
C ASN A 251 -4.30 -18.05 -25.91
N LYS A 252 -2.98 -18.23 -26.12
CA LYS A 252 -2.19 -17.58 -27.15
C LYS A 252 -2.58 -18.07 -28.53
N VAL A 253 -3.13 -17.17 -29.34
CA VAL A 253 -3.47 -17.42 -30.74
C VAL A 253 -2.66 -16.46 -31.60
N ILE A 254 -2.02 -16.96 -32.65
CA ILE A 254 -1.29 -16.11 -33.61
C ILE A 254 -2.01 -16.18 -34.95
N GLU A 255 -2.69 -15.09 -35.32
CA GLU A 255 -3.39 -14.94 -36.59
C GLU A 255 -2.97 -13.60 -37.22
N GLU A 256 -2.60 -13.61 -38.51
CA GLU A 256 -2.21 -12.41 -39.28
C GLU A 256 -1.15 -11.51 -38.62
N ASN A 257 -0.04 -12.09 -38.15
CA ASN A 257 1.04 -11.41 -37.41
C ASN A 257 0.57 -10.69 -36.12
N VAL A 258 -0.59 -11.04 -35.57
CA VAL A 258 -1.07 -10.59 -34.27
C VAL A 258 -1.08 -11.77 -33.30
N GLU A 259 -0.42 -11.59 -32.15
CA GLU A 259 -0.57 -12.44 -30.97
C GLU A 259 -1.78 -11.95 -30.15
N TYR A 260 -2.83 -12.75 -30.11
CA TYR A 260 -3.96 -12.58 -29.20
C TYR A 260 -3.76 -13.42 -27.96
N ASN A 261 -4.25 -12.93 -26.82
CA ASN A 261 -4.26 -13.66 -25.56
C ASN A 261 -5.51 -13.27 -24.76
N HIS A 262 -5.97 -14.13 -23.85
CA HIS A 262 -7.04 -13.77 -22.92
C HIS A 262 -6.94 -14.55 -21.60
N PHE A 263 -7.26 -13.90 -20.48
CA PHE A 263 -7.21 -14.51 -19.16
C PHE A 263 -8.16 -13.85 -18.16
N LEU A 264 -8.53 -14.58 -17.12
CA LEU A 264 -9.41 -14.13 -16.05
C LEU A 264 -8.63 -13.26 -15.06
N THR A 265 -8.88 -11.94 -15.07
CA THR A 265 -8.19 -10.98 -14.18
C THR A 265 -8.91 -10.78 -12.85
N ASN A 266 -10.23 -11.02 -12.78
CA ASN A 266 -10.98 -10.85 -11.54
C ASN A 266 -12.19 -11.78 -11.41
N VAL A 267 -12.56 -12.05 -10.16
CA VAL A 267 -13.80 -12.72 -9.75
C VAL A 267 -14.35 -11.96 -8.55
N GLU A 268 -15.55 -11.42 -8.72
CA GLU A 268 -16.31 -10.71 -7.70
C GLU A 268 -17.66 -11.39 -7.51
N ILE A 269 -18.20 -11.34 -6.30
CA ILE A 269 -19.59 -11.72 -6.04
C ILE A 269 -20.41 -10.45 -6.26
N ASP A 270 -21.44 -10.50 -7.12
CA ASP A 270 -22.28 -9.34 -7.37
C ASP A 270 -23.06 -9.00 -6.10
N SER A 271 -22.77 -7.85 -5.48
CA SER A 271 -23.42 -7.45 -4.22
C SER A 271 -24.93 -7.22 -4.38
N LYS A 272 -25.44 -7.05 -5.62
CA LYS A 272 -26.86 -6.89 -5.92
C LYS A 272 -27.57 -8.21 -6.21
N ASN A 273 -26.84 -9.24 -6.61
CA ASN A 273 -27.38 -10.57 -6.89
C ASN A 273 -26.44 -11.66 -6.38
N LEU A 274 -26.72 -12.16 -5.19
CA LEU A 274 -25.81 -13.02 -4.43
C LEU A 274 -25.74 -14.47 -4.97
N GLU A 275 -26.49 -14.77 -6.03
CA GLU A 275 -26.46 -16.04 -6.76
C GLU A 275 -25.55 -15.98 -8.01
N GLN A 276 -24.95 -14.83 -8.34
CA GLN A 276 -24.09 -14.67 -9.53
C GLN A 276 -22.70 -14.09 -9.22
N ALA A 277 -21.68 -14.60 -9.92
CA ALA A 277 -20.32 -14.10 -9.84
C ALA A 277 -19.96 -13.34 -11.11
N LYS A 278 -19.44 -12.13 -10.94
CA LYS A 278 -18.89 -11.29 -12.00
C LYS A 278 -17.45 -11.71 -12.28
N LEU A 279 -17.21 -12.21 -13.48
CA LEU A 279 -15.87 -12.47 -14.03
C LEU A 279 -15.41 -11.26 -14.84
N THR A 280 -14.18 -10.81 -14.63
CA THR A 280 -13.51 -9.89 -15.56
C THR A 280 -12.46 -10.66 -16.34
N TYR A 281 -12.65 -10.78 -17.65
CA TYR A 281 -11.64 -11.30 -18.57
C TYR A 281 -10.90 -10.14 -19.22
N ARG A 282 -9.57 -10.15 -19.17
CA ARG A 282 -8.72 -9.28 -19.99
C ARG A 282 -8.40 -10.00 -21.29
N PHE A 283 -8.72 -9.36 -22.40
CA PHE A 283 -8.27 -9.74 -23.74
C PHE A 283 -7.15 -8.80 -24.17
N ILE A 284 -6.17 -9.34 -24.91
CA ILE A 284 -4.99 -8.63 -25.39
C ILE A 284 -4.77 -9.00 -26.86
N ALA A 285 -4.45 -8.03 -27.71
CA ALA A 285 -3.88 -8.23 -29.03
C ALA A 285 -2.55 -7.48 -29.13
N LYS A 286 -1.53 -8.08 -29.73
CA LYS A 286 -0.14 -7.58 -29.80
C LYS A 286 0.42 -7.82 -31.19
N THR A 287 1.04 -6.83 -31.83
CA THR A 287 1.77 -7.10 -33.09
C THR A 287 3.00 -7.98 -32.82
N ASN A 288 3.11 -9.09 -33.58
CA ASN A 288 4.30 -9.90 -33.67
C ASN A 288 5.17 -9.34 -34.79
N SER A 289 6.10 -8.46 -34.44
CA SER A 289 7.15 -8.10 -35.40
C SER A 289 8.14 -9.25 -35.56
N ILE A 290 8.53 -9.48 -36.80
CA ILE A 290 9.59 -10.42 -37.18
C ILE A 290 10.96 -9.73 -37.06
N ASP A 291 11.01 -8.40 -37.22
CA ASP A 291 12.20 -7.58 -37.02
C ASP A 291 12.15 -6.85 -35.67
N ASN A 292 13.26 -6.86 -34.93
CA ASN A 292 13.40 -6.15 -33.64
C ASN A 292 13.37 -4.60 -33.76
N SER A 293 13.03 -4.04 -34.92
CA SER A 293 13.06 -2.61 -35.24
C SER A 293 11.69 -1.93 -35.29
N SER A 294 10.57 -2.66 -35.43
CA SER A 294 9.24 -2.02 -35.52
C SER A 294 8.55 -1.85 -34.15
N LYS A 295 7.68 -0.85 -34.03
CA LYS A 295 6.94 -0.57 -32.78
C LYS A 295 5.97 -1.74 -32.50
N LYS A 296 6.20 -2.44 -31.40
CA LYS A 296 5.33 -3.50 -30.87
C LYS A 296 4.07 -2.86 -30.27
N ILE A 297 3.00 -2.78 -31.05
CA ILE A 297 1.71 -2.21 -30.66
C ILE A 297 0.90 -3.27 -29.89
N ILE A 298 0.24 -2.85 -28.80
CA ILE A 298 -0.71 -3.67 -28.03
C ILE A 298 -2.03 -2.93 -27.93
N LYS A 299 -3.15 -3.67 -28.01
CA LYS A 299 -4.43 -3.26 -27.45
C LYS A 299 -4.88 -4.24 -26.36
N THR A 300 -5.42 -3.69 -25.28
CA THR A 300 -6.07 -4.45 -24.19
C THR A 300 -7.54 -4.06 -24.11
N LYS A 301 -8.39 -4.99 -23.67
CA LYS A 301 -9.81 -4.74 -23.39
C LYS A 301 -10.32 -5.70 -22.32
N ASN A 302 -10.93 -5.17 -21.26
CA ASN A 302 -11.67 -5.97 -20.29
C ASN A 302 -13.10 -6.29 -20.81
N ILE A 303 -13.59 -7.50 -20.54
CA ILE A 303 -14.96 -7.96 -20.79
C ILE A 303 -15.51 -8.57 -19.50
N GLU A 304 -16.75 -8.22 -19.15
CA GLU A 304 -17.45 -8.76 -17.99
C GLU A 304 -18.36 -9.93 -18.39
N ILE A 305 -18.31 -11.04 -17.64
CA ILE A 305 -19.15 -12.23 -17.85
C ILE A 305 -19.75 -12.65 -16.50
N TYR A 306 -21.05 -12.87 -16.45
CA TYR A 306 -21.76 -13.25 -15.23
C TYR A 306 -21.96 -14.78 -15.19
N LEU A 307 -21.33 -15.44 -14.22
CA LEU A 307 -21.60 -16.85 -13.88
C LEU A 307 -22.82 -16.95 -12.99
N LYS A 308 -23.61 -18.01 -13.17
CA LYS A 308 -24.78 -18.32 -12.34
C LYS A 308 -24.92 -19.82 -12.11
N ASP A 309 -26.02 -20.21 -11.46
CA ASP A 309 -26.37 -21.60 -11.14
C ASP A 309 -25.34 -22.28 -10.20
N PHE A 310 -24.76 -21.50 -9.28
CA PHE A 310 -23.90 -22.03 -8.23
C PHE A 310 -24.66 -22.96 -7.28
N LYS A 311 -23.92 -23.88 -6.63
CA LYS A 311 -24.45 -24.61 -5.47
C LYS A 311 -24.85 -23.60 -4.39
N LYS A 312 -26.03 -23.78 -3.80
CA LYS A 312 -26.48 -23.02 -2.63
C LYS A 312 -25.42 -23.03 -1.53
N ILE A 313 -25.14 -21.84 -0.99
CA ILE A 313 -24.16 -21.63 0.08
C ILE A 313 -24.56 -22.32 1.39
N SER A 314 -23.57 -22.70 2.19
CA SER A 314 -23.77 -23.12 3.57
C SER A 314 -23.95 -21.94 4.53
N ASP A 315 -24.40 -22.23 5.76
CA ASP A 315 -24.47 -21.23 6.82
C ASP A 315 -23.12 -20.53 7.08
N GLN A 316 -22.01 -21.28 7.07
CA GLN A 316 -20.67 -20.72 7.25
C GLN A 316 -20.27 -19.79 6.09
N GLU A 317 -20.57 -20.18 4.84
CA GLU A 317 -20.31 -19.35 3.67
C GLU A 317 -21.19 -18.09 3.65
N SER A 318 -22.44 -18.18 4.12
CA SER A 318 -23.32 -17.01 4.28
C SER A 318 -22.71 -15.97 5.24
N LYS A 319 -22.09 -16.41 6.34
CA LYS A 319 -21.40 -15.53 7.31
C LYS A 319 -20.12 -14.92 6.75
N ILE A 320 -19.37 -15.67 5.92
CA ILE A 320 -18.21 -15.13 5.18
C ILE A 320 -18.66 -14.05 4.20
N LEU A 321 -19.75 -14.25 3.48
CA LEU A 321 -20.28 -13.29 2.52
C LEU A 321 -20.80 -12.01 3.20
N LEU A 322 -21.57 -12.16 4.27
CA LEU A 322 -22.03 -11.05 5.12
C LEU A 322 -20.87 -10.24 5.71
N SER A 323 -19.79 -10.91 6.14
CA SER A 323 -18.59 -10.25 6.64
C SER A 323 -17.78 -9.52 5.56
N LYS A 324 -18.05 -9.75 4.26
CA LYS A 324 -17.48 -8.94 3.17
C LYS A 324 -18.33 -7.70 2.91
N MET A 325 -19.65 -7.86 2.83
CA MET A 325 -20.61 -6.78 2.54
C MET A 325 -20.77 -5.74 3.66
N LEU A 326 -20.45 -6.11 4.89
CA LEU A 326 -20.47 -5.19 6.02
C LEU A 326 -19.21 -4.31 6.04
N THR A 327 -19.38 -3.00 5.94
CA THR A 327 -18.35 -2.02 6.31
C THR A 327 -18.62 -1.45 7.70
N ILE A 328 -17.59 -1.41 8.56
CA ILE A 328 -17.66 -0.87 9.93
C ILE A 328 -16.81 0.41 10.00
N LYS A 329 -17.37 1.50 10.51
CA LYS A 329 -16.70 2.80 10.69
C LYS A 329 -17.08 3.41 12.05
N PRO A 330 -16.18 4.13 12.75
CA PRO A 330 -16.58 4.93 13.89
C PRO A 330 -17.40 6.14 13.39
N GLN A 331 -18.44 6.55 14.13
CA GLN A 331 -19.31 7.69 13.77
C GLN A 331 -18.56 9.03 13.72
N SER A 332 -17.36 9.08 14.33
CA SER A 332 -16.43 10.20 14.27
C SER A 332 -15.58 10.24 12.99
N HIS A 333 -15.60 9.19 12.18
CA HIS A 333 -14.78 9.00 10.96
C HIS A 333 -13.27 9.18 11.16
N LEU A 334 -12.80 9.03 12.40
CA LEU A 334 -11.38 9.09 12.74
C LEU A 334 -10.64 7.82 12.29
N SER A 335 -9.35 7.97 11.98
CA SER A 335 -8.50 6.88 11.54
C SER A 335 -8.18 5.91 12.68
N PRO A 336 -8.26 4.58 12.47
CA PRO A 336 -7.82 3.60 13.45
C PRO A 336 -6.40 3.86 14.00
N ASN A 337 -5.46 4.33 13.16
CA ASN A 337 -4.07 4.62 13.56
C ASN A 337 -3.92 5.74 14.60
N HIS A 338 -4.98 6.51 14.87
CA HIS A 338 -4.98 7.63 15.82
C HIS A 338 -5.97 7.45 16.98
N ILE A 339 -6.73 6.36 17.00
CA ILE A 339 -7.68 6.07 18.09
C ILE A 339 -6.95 5.26 19.16
N ASP A 340 -7.00 5.73 20.42
CA ASP A 340 -6.65 4.86 21.55
C ASP A 340 -7.79 3.87 21.80
N PHE A 341 -7.53 2.60 21.47
CA PHE A 341 -8.47 1.49 21.66
C PHE A 341 -8.75 1.20 23.14
N ASP A 342 -7.90 1.65 24.08
CA ASP A 342 -8.18 1.56 25.51
C ASP A 342 -9.17 2.64 26.01
N LEU A 343 -9.42 3.69 25.23
CA LEU A 343 -10.43 4.73 25.50
C LEU A 343 -11.78 4.53 24.78
N ILE A 344 -11.93 3.48 23.98
CA ILE A 344 -13.21 3.09 23.38
C ILE A 344 -14.08 2.40 24.44
N ASP A 345 -15.27 2.95 24.68
CA ASP A 345 -16.28 2.26 25.50
C ASP A 345 -17.00 1.19 24.66
N ILE A 346 -16.65 -0.08 24.90
CA ILE A 346 -17.22 -1.23 24.19
C ILE A 346 -18.65 -1.58 24.65
N SER A 347 -19.17 -0.91 25.68
CA SER A 347 -20.56 -1.09 26.13
C SER A 347 -21.56 -0.21 25.37
N ASP A 348 -21.09 0.91 24.80
CA ASP A 348 -21.91 1.79 23.97
C ASP A 348 -21.71 1.44 22.49
N LEU A 349 -22.72 0.74 21.95
CA LEU A 349 -22.73 0.20 20.59
C LEU A 349 -23.05 1.28 19.54
N GLU A 350 -23.58 2.45 19.93
CA GLU A 350 -24.07 3.44 18.95
C GLU A 350 -22.95 4.28 18.31
N HIS A 351 -21.71 4.10 18.76
CA HIS A 351 -20.52 4.79 18.25
C HIS A 351 -20.03 4.31 16.88
N PHE A 352 -20.62 3.27 16.31
CA PHE A 352 -20.19 2.65 15.07
C PHE A 352 -21.30 2.62 14.02
N ILE A 353 -20.98 3.10 12.83
CA ILE A 353 -21.82 3.01 11.64
C ILE A 353 -21.54 1.66 10.98
N LEU A 354 -22.61 0.93 10.69
CA LEU A 354 -22.60 -0.27 9.86
C LEU A 354 -23.20 0.08 8.49
N GLU A 355 -22.40 -0.07 7.45
CA GLU A 355 -22.81 0.11 6.05
C GLU A 355 -22.90 -1.25 5.35
N SER A 356 -23.77 -1.37 4.34
CA SER A 356 -23.99 -2.60 3.58
C SER A 356 -23.83 -2.36 2.08
N ASP A 357 -23.05 -3.20 1.41
CA ASP A 357 -22.95 -3.22 -0.06
C ASP A 357 -24.21 -3.77 -0.75
N ASN A 358 -25.22 -4.18 0.03
CA ASN A 358 -26.51 -4.71 -0.43
C ASN A 358 -27.69 -4.06 0.34
N GLU A 359 -28.54 -3.32 -0.37
CA GLU A 359 -29.70 -2.57 0.19
C GLU A 359 -30.80 -3.46 0.82
N GLU A 360 -30.75 -4.78 0.63
CA GLU A 360 -31.69 -5.75 1.21
C GLU A 360 -31.16 -6.39 2.51
N ILE A 361 -29.92 -6.11 2.90
CA ILE A 361 -29.27 -6.61 4.11
C ILE A 361 -28.92 -5.41 5.01
N ASN A 362 -29.52 -5.37 6.19
CA ASN A 362 -29.15 -4.44 7.25
C ASN A 362 -28.42 -5.20 8.36
N PHE A 363 -27.55 -4.50 9.07
CA PHE A 363 -26.72 -5.05 10.15
C PHE A 363 -27.00 -4.33 11.47
N GLU A 364 -26.85 -5.02 12.59
CA GLU A 364 -27.02 -4.50 13.95
C GLU A 364 -25.95 -5.11 14.86
N ILE A 365 -25.35 -4.29 15.73
CA ILE A 365 -24.33 -4.73 16.68
C ILE A 365 -25.04 -5.37 17.88
N GLN A 366 -24.67 -6.59 18.24
CA GLN A 366 -25.10 -7.23 19.48
C GLN A 366 -24.08 -7.07 20.62
N LYS A 367 -22.79 -7.00 20.28
CA LYS A 367 -21.69 -6.96 21.24
C LYS A 367 -20.40 -6.47 20.58
N ILE A 368 -19.55 -5.77 21.33
CA ILE A 368 -18.17 -5.45 20.96
C ILE A 368 -17.24 -6.06 22.03
N GLU A 369 -16.12 -6.64 21.60
CA GLU A 369 -15.06 -7.17 22.48
C GLU A 369 -13.69 -6.68 22.01
N LYS A 370 -12.70 -6.61 22.90
CA LYS A 370 -11.30 -6.39 22.53
C LYS A 370 -10.61 -7.72 22.20
N ASP A 371 -9.73 -7.71 21.21
CA ASP A 371 -8.85 -8.84 20.93
C ASP A 371 -7.59 -8.79 21.81
N ASP A 372 -7.79 -8.92 23.12
CA ASP A 372 -6.71 -8.89 24.13
C ASP A 372 -5.70 -10.05 23.99
N VAL A 373 -5.97 -11.03 23.12
CA VAL A 373 -5.16 -12.23 22.91
C VAL A 373 -4.20 -12.07 21.73
N ASP A 374 -4.71 -11.73 20.53
CA ASP A 374 -3.90 -11.65 19.32
C ASP A 374 -3.45 -10.22 18.97
N ASN A 375 -4.28 -9.21 19.24
CA ASN A 375 -4.03 -7.83 18.82
C ASN A 375 -4.90 -6.78 19.56
N LYS A 376 -4.33 -6.08 20.54
CA LYS A 376 -5.03 -5.04 21.31
C LYS A 376 -5.60 -3.87 20.51
N LYS A 377 -5.07 -3.60 19.30
CA LYS A 377 -5.58 -2.55 18.40
C LYS A 377 -6.71 -3.05 17.48
N MET A 378 -7.42 -4.10 17.91
CA MET A 378 -8.49 -4.75 17.16
C MET A 378 -9.71 -5.01 18.06
N LEU A 379 -10.89 -4.69 17.55
CA LEU A 379 -12.18 -4.99 18.14
C LEU A 379 -12.86 -6.14 17.38
N ILE A 380 -13.61 -6.96 18.10
CA ILE A 380 -14.42 -8.05 17.58
C ILE A 380 -15.89 -7.67 17.75
N PHE A 381 -16.56 -7.38 16.63
CA PHE A 381 -17.98 -7.07 16.59
C PHE A 381 -18.79 -8.34 16.39
N THR A 382 -19.70 -8.65 17.30
CA THR A 382 -20.77 -9.63 17.06
C THR A 382 -21.94 -8.92 16.42
N ILE A 383 -22.29 -9.33 15.21
CA ILE A 383 -23.29 -8.68 14.35
C ILE A 383 -24.46 -9.64 14.12
N VAL A 384 -25.69 -9.11 14.17
CA VAL A 384 -26.90 -9.78 13.66
C VAL A 384 -27.43 -9.07 12.41
N THR A 385 -27.98 -9.84 11.48
CA THR A 385 -28.60 -9.31 10.25
C THR A 385 -30.11 -9.18 10.32
N LYS A 386 -30.64 -8.16 9.66
CA LYS A 386 -32.06 -7.99 9.33
C LYS A 386 -32.16 -7.87 7.81
N SER A 387 -32.64 -8.91 7.13
CA SER A 387 -32.66 -8.96 5.66
C SER A 387 -34.00 -9.42 5.09
N LYS A 388 -34.34 -8.90 3.91
CA LYS A 388 -35.44 -9.40 3.07
C LYS A 388 -35.11 -10.77 2.46
N ILE A 389 -33.83 -11.03 2.21
CA ILE A 389 -33.35 -12.29 1.62
C ILE A 389 -33.34 -13.35 2.73
N ALA A 390 -34.24 -14.34 2.64
CA ALA A 390 -34.48 -15.31 3.72
C ALA A 390 -33.24 -16.13 4.15
N GLU A 391 -32.29 -16.36 3.24
CA GLU A 391 -31.00 -17.00 3.52
C GLU A 391 -30.11 -16.18 4.48
N PHE A 392 -30.21 -14.84 4.42
CA PHE A 392 -29.33 -13.92 5.13
C PHE A 392 -29.99 -13.25 6.33
N ASN A 393 -31.26 -13.55 6.64
CA ASN A 393 -31.99 -12.94 7.75
C ASN A 393 -31.67 -13.61 9.10
N ASN A 394 -31.59 -12.83 10.18
CA ASN A 394 -31.28 -13.29 11.56
C ASN A 394 -29.98 -14.13 11.67
N LYS A 395 -29.00 -13.90 10.80
CA LYS A 395 -27.66 -14.52 10.89
C LYS A 395 -26.82 -13.77 11.90
N ILE A 396 -26.17 -14.51 12.80
CA ILE A 396 -25.19 -13.97 13.74
C ILE A 396 -23.79 -14.38 13.29
N PHE A 397 -22.88 -13.41 13.17
CA PHE A 397 -21.47 -13.61 12.81
C PHE A 397 -20.56 -12.61 13.53
N THR A 398 -19.25 -12.84 13.46
CA THR A 398 -18.24 -11.93 14.00
C THR A 398 -17.44 -11.28 12.88
N LYS A 399 -17.18 -9.97 12.98
CA LYS A 399 -16.22 -9.25 12.14
C LYS A 399 -15.18 -8.55 13.01
N LYS A 400 -13.91 -8.62 12.62
CA LYS A 400 -12.83 -7.84 13.24
C LYS A 400 -12.77 -6.45 12.59
N TRP A 401 -12.55 -5.39 13.39
CA TRP A 401 -12.30 -4.03 12.93
C TRP A 401 -11.26 -3.35 13.81
N GLY A 402 -10.35 -2.60 13.20
CA GLY A 402 -9.22 -1.96 13.85
C GLY A 402 -7.99 -2.05 12.96
N ILE A 403 -6.80 -2.03 13.56
CA ILE A 403 -5.53 -2.12 12.84
C ILE A 403 -5.13 -3.60 12.72
N PRO A 404 -4.87 -4.15 11.52
CA PRO A 404 -4.47 -5.54 11.33
C PRO A 404 -3.14 -5.87 12.04
N LYS A 405 -2.92 -7.15 12.37
CA LYS A 405 -1.69 -7.57 13.09
C LYS A 405 -0.44 -7.36 12.23
N LYS A 406 0.63 -6.79 12.81
CA LYS A 406 1.90 -6.44 12.12
C LYS A 406 3.14 -6.87 12.93
N GLY A 407 4.30 -6.83 12.27
CA GLY A 407 5.61 -6.95 12.89
C GLY A 407 6.04 -5.65 13.58
N TYR A 408 6.78 -5.80 14.69
CA TYR A 408 7.34 -4.70 15.48
C TYR A 408 8.85 -4.60 15.29
N LEU A 409 9.31 -3.44 14.83
CA LEU A 409 10.71 -3.09 14.62
C LEU A 409 11.32 -2.41 15.86
N PHE A 410 10.52 -1.63 16.60
CA PHE A 410 10.99 -0.81 17.72
C PHE A 410 10.31 -1.19 19.04
N ARG A 411 10.76 -2.25 19.73
CA ARG A 411 10.06 -2.84 20.88
C ARG A 411 10.86 -2.76 22.18
N GLU A 412 10.59 -1.76 23.01
CA GLU A 412 11.29 -1.55 24.28
C GLU A 412 10.47 -2.07 25.47
N ASN A 413 11.00 -3.04 26.23
CA ASN A 413 10.50 -3.42 27.56
C ASN A 413 8.96 -3.59 27.66
N GLN A 414 8.37 -4.29 26.67
CA GLN A 414 6.93 -4.57 26.48
C GLN A 414 6.06 -3.46 25.84
N LYS A 415 6.58 -2.27 25.53
CA LYS A 415 5.89 -1.25 24.71
C LYS A 415 6.64 -0.99 23.41
N SER A 416 5.94 -0.67 22.33
CA SER A 416 6.54 -0.16 21.10
C SER A 416 6.22 1.32 20.90
N ILE A 417 7.13 2.08 20.29
CA ILE A 417 6.77 3.40 19.75
C ILE A 417 5.78 3.29 18.57
N GLN A 418 5.66 2.11 17.94
CA GLN A 418 4.60 1.78 16.98
C GLN A 418 3.24 1.53 17.66
N ASP A 419 3.19 1.38 18.99
CA ASP A 419 1.91 1.29 19.72
C ASP A 419 1.23 2.67 19.86
N SER A 420 1.97 3.77 19.64
CA SER A 420 1.47 5.15 19.70
C SER A 420 0.33 5.42 18.71
N THR A 421 -0.56 6.35 19.07
CA THR A 421 -1.52 7.01 18.17
C THR A 421 -0.87 8.15 17.37
N ASN A 422 0.22 8.74 17.87
CA ASN A 422 0.92 9.87 17.25
C ASN A 422 1.93 9.37 16.20
N ILE A 423 1.44 8.73 15.13
CA ILE A 423 2.25 8.23 14.01
C ILE A 423 1.70 8.81 12.70
N TYR A 424 2.46 9.70 12.05
CA TYR A 424 2.00 10.43 10.86
C TYR A 424 2.77 10.03 9.61
N ASN A 425 2.09 10.11 8.47
CA ASN A 425 2.71 9.98 7.16
C ASN A 425 3.47 11.29 6.84
N LEU A 426 4.73 11.17 6.42
CA LEU A 426 5.59 12.30 6.10
C LEU A 426 5.73 12.45 4.58
N GLU A 427 5.02 13.44 4.03
CA GLU A 427 5.17 13.86 2.64
C GLU A 427 6.45 14.71 2.53
N ILE A 428 7.51 14.09 2.00
CA ILE A 428 8.78 14.76 1.69
C ILE A 428 8.74 15.20 0.22
N SER A 429 8.77 16.52 0.01
CA SER A 429 8.85 17.14 -1.31
C SER A 429 10.30 17.22 -1.80
N GLU A 430 10.82 18.41 -2.10
CA GLU A 430 12.18 18.62 -2.58
C GLU A 430 13.14 18.93 -1.41
N LEU A 431 14.33 18.33 -1.45
CA LEU A 431 15.35 18.41 -0.40
C LEU A 431 16.68 18.87 -1.00
N THR A 432 16.93 20.18 -0.93
CA THR A 432 18.26 20.72 -1.21
C THR A 432 19.24 20.32 -0.09
N GLN A 433 20.54 20.42 -0.39
CA GLN A 433 21.56 20.17 0.63
C GLN A 433 21.53 21.20 1.78
N GLU A 434 20.96 22.40 1.57
CA GLU A 434 20.79 23.37 2.66
C GLU A 434 19.72 22.89 3.66
N ASN A 435 18.60 22.34 3.19
CA ASN A 435 17.50 21.89 4.05
C ASN A 435 17.98 20.82 5.04
N LEU A 436 18.74 19.84 4.55
CA LEU A 436 19.29 18.74 5.37
C LEU A 436 20.22 19.20 6.51
N THR A 437 20.85 20.37 6.39
CA THR A 437 21.66 20.95 7.48
C THR A 437 20.82 21.59 8.60
N GLN A 438 19.55 21.92 8.32
CA GLN A 438 18.65 22.66 9.22
C GLN A 438 17.57 21.77 9.85
N ILE A 439 17.37 20.58 9.28
CA ILE A 439 16.42 19.61 9.78
C ILE A 439 17.07 18.83 10.94
N ASP A 440 16.80 19.33 12.14
CA ASP A 440 16.92 18.58 13.40
C ASP A 440 15.50 18.37 13.98
N SER A 441 15.30 17.13 14.47
CA SER A 441 14.09 16.62 15.15
C SER A 441 12.72 16.94 14.54
N ILE A 442 12.46 16.50 13.29
CA ILE A 442 11.12 16.59 12.67
C ILE A 442 10.05 15.92 13.55
N SER A 443 10.32 14.72 14.08
CA SER A 443 9.33 13.97 14.87
C SER A 443 8.92 14.69 16.15
N GLU A 444 9.85 15.38 16.82
CA GLU A 444 9.54 16.25 17.97
C GLU A 444 8.63 17.42 17.55
N ARG A 445 8.98 18.12 16.45
CA ARG A 445 8.20 19.24 15.91
C ARG A 445 6.79 18.85 15.47
N ALA A 446 6.61 17.61 15.01
CA ALA A 446 5.32 17.06 14.62
C ALA A 446 4.47 16.56 15.80
N GLY A 447 5.05 16.46 17.01
CA GLY A 447 4.43 15.78 18.15
C GLY A 447 4.29 14.27 17.93
N ALA A 448 5.21 13.67 17.17
CA ALA A 448 5.12 12.31 16.64
C ALA A 448 6.10 11.34 17.33
N ALA A 449 5.62 10.14 17.65
CA ALA A 449 6.48 9.03 18.09
C ALA A 449 7.24 8.39 16.91
N ILE A 450 6.60 8.39 15.73
CA ILE A 450 7.15 7.96 14.45
C ILE A 450 6.64 8.92 13.37
N LEU A 451 7.52 9.34 12.47
CA LEU A 451 7.13 9.83 11.14
C LEU A 451 7.58 8.81 10.11
N SER A 452 6.73 8.47 9.15
CA SER A 452 7.01 7.43 8.15
C SER A 452 6.57 7.86 6.77
N GLY A 453 7.35 7.57 5.74
CA GLY A 453 6.93 7.78 4.35
C GLY A 453 8.08 7.65 3.37
N GLY A 454 7.78 7.43 2.09
CA GLY A 454 8.77 7.36 1.02
C GLY A 454 8.55 6.26 0.01
N PHE A 455 7.77 5.24 0.35
CA PHE A 455 7.57 4.11 -0.56
C PHE A 455 6.85 4.55 -1.85
N LEU A 456 7.62 4.61 -2.94
CA LEU A 456 7.26 5.12 -4.28
C LEU A 456 7.13 6.65 -4.41
N ASP A 457 7.56 7.43 -3.42
CA ASP A 457 7.67 8.89 -3.53
C ASP A 457 8.68 9.30 -4.61
N ASN A 458 8.38 10.38 -5.34
CA ASN A 458 9.23 10.96 -6.37
C ASN A 458 10.05 12.12 -5.78
N ARG A 459 11.18 11.80 -5.12
CA ARG A 459 11.91 12.77 -4.28
C ARG A 459 13.08 13.39 -5.04
N GLY A 460 13.17 14.72 -5.01
CA GLY A 460 14.35 15.46 -5.43
C GLY A 460 15.29 15.63 -4.23
N ILE A 461 16.40 14.89 -4.17
CA ILE A 461 17.38 15.03 -3.07
C ILE A 461 18.73 15.45 -3.63
N TYR A 462 19.34 16.47 -3.01
CA TYR A 462 20.53 17.20 -3.51
C TYR A 462 20.29 17.95 -4.82
N THR A 463 19.03 18.24 -5.15
CA THR A 463 18.69 19.02 -6.33
C THR A 463 19.30 20.41 -6.28
N GLY A 464 20.06 20.72 -7.33
CA GLY A 464 19.98 22.00 -8.00
C GLY A 464 19.48 21.74 -9.42
N GLU A 465 19.33 22.79 -10.22
CA GLU A 465 18.78 22.89 -11.61
C GLU A 465 19.11 21.74 -12.61
N LYS A 466 20.06 20.86 -12.31
CA LYS A 466 20.67 19.88 -13.22
C LYS A 466 20.63 18.44 -12.72
N GLN A 467 20.16 18.17 -11.50
CA GLN A 467 19.94 16.81 -11.01
C GLN A 467 18.56 16.28 -11.45
N ALA A 468 18.33 14.98 -11.33
CA ALA A 468 17.05 14.34 -11.60
C ALA A 468 16.40 13.88 -10.29
N PHE A 469 15.05 13.83 -10.29
CA PHE A 469 14.27 13.20 -9.23
C PHE A 469 14.61 11.70 -9.13
N GLN A 470 14.35 11.10 -7.98
CA GLN A 470 14.57 9.67 -7.73
C GLN A 470 13.33 9.06 -7.09
N VAL A 471 12.88 7.93 -7.63
CA VAL A 471 11.83 7.13 -7.00
C VAL A 471 12.44 6.40 -5.81
N HIS A 472 11.93 6.67 -4.61
CA HIS A 472 12.37 5.97 -3.40
C HIS A 472 11.65 4.63 -3.29
N LEU A 473 12.40 3.56 -3.01
CA LEU A 473 11.92 2.17 -3.05
C LEU A 473 11.84 1.53 -1.66
N GLY A 474 12.01 2.33 -0.61
CA GLY A 474 11.85 1.95 0.79
C GLY A 474 10.92 2.91 1.50
N GLU A 475 10.66 2.66 2.76
CA GLU A 475 9.96 3.56 3.66
C GLU A 475 10.99 4.18 4.62
N ASP A 476 11.09 5.51 4.69
CA ASP A 476 11.91 6.18 5.70
C ASP A 476 11.13 6.30 7.00
N VAL A 477 11.63 5.68 8.07
CA VAL A 477 10.97 5.67 9.37
C VAL A 477 11.80 6.48 10.36
N ILE A 478 11.39 7.74 10.58
CA ILE A 478 12.12 8.74 11.36
C ILE A 478 11.78 8.61 12.85
N VAL A 479 12.79 8.14 13.58
CA VAL A 479 12.78 7.86 15.02
C VAL A 479 14.07 8.41 15.63
N PRO A 480 14.18 8.56 16.97
CA PRO A 480 15.41 9.03 17.61
C PRO A 480 16.66 8.23 17.20
N GLN A 481 17.81 8.89 17.25
CA GLN A 481 19.09 8.16 17.21
C GLN A 481 19.18 7.22 18.41
N ASP A 482 19.97 6.15 18.28
CA ASP A 482 20.15 5.11 19.29
C ASP A 482 18.89 4.26 19.60
N THR A 483 17.74 4.49 18.93
CA THR A 483 16.58 3.59 18.97
C THR A 483 16.96 2.19 18.50
N LEU A 484 16.58 1.18 19.30
CA LEU A 484 16.95 -0.22 19.09
C LEU A 484 16.03 -0.91 18.07
N ILE A 485 16.64 -1.53 17.06
CA ILE A 485 15.95 -2.29 16.02
C ILE A 485 15.91 -3.76 16.42
N HIS A 486 14.70 -4.32 16.46
CA HIS A 486 14.41 -5.67 16.86
C HIS A 486 13.95 -6.51 15.66
N ALA A 487 14.25 -7.81 15.65
CA ALA A 487 13.75 -8.73 14.65
C ALA A 487 12.21 -8.82 14.74
N PRO A 488 11.45 -8.37 13.72
CA PRO A 488 9.98 -8.35 13.78
C PRO A 488 9.36 -9.74 13.75
N PHE A 489 10.13 -10.73 13.26
CA PHE A 489 9.77 -12.11 12.98
C PHE A 489 10.93 -13.02 13.42
N LYS A 490 10.77 -14.34 13.33
CA LYS A 490 11.91 -15.28 13.38
C LYS A 490 12.57 -15.32 11.99
N GLY A 491 13.89 -15.34 11.91
CA GLY A 491 14.57 -15.26 10.61
C GLY A 491 16.09 -15.39 10.68
N LYS A 492 16.75 -14.86 9.65
CA LYS A 492 18.18 -15.04 9.40
C LYS A 492 18.81 -13.75 8.92
N ILE A 493 19.81 -13.23 9.63
CA ILE A 493 20.67 -12.18 9.07
C ILE A 493 21.58 -12.86 8.04
N VAL A 494 21.47 -12.42 6.79
CA VAL A 494 22.19 -12.97 5.61
C VAL A 494 23.29 -12.05 5.10
N GLY A 495 23.52 -10.92 5.78
CA GLY A 495 24.63 -10.00 5.51
C GLY A 495 24.51 -8.70 6.30
N GLY A 496 25.63 -8.01 6.49
CA GLY A 496 25.67 -6.63 6.98
C GLY A 496 26.90 -5.91 6.46
N VAL A 497 26.78 -4.65 6.07
CA VAL A 497 27.90 -3.86 5.52
C VAL A 497 27.78 -2.37 5.84
N TYR A 498 28.89 -1.73 6.14
CA TYR A 498 29.01 -0.29 6.36
C TYR A 498 29.99 0.32 5.35
N LEU A 499 29.55 1.39 4.71
CA LEU A 499 30.35 2.21 3.80
C LEU A 499 30.55 3.59 4.42
N GLU A 500 31.78 3.89 4.84
CA GLU A 500 32.16 5.20 5.35
C GLU A 500 31.84 6.30 4.30
N SER A 501 31.18 7.37 4.74
CA SER A 501 30.89 8.56 3.93
C SER A 501 31.27 9.81 4.71
N ASN A 502 32.11 10.65 4.09
CA ASN A 502 32.53 11.94 4.64
C ASN A 502 31.66 13.10 4.09
N GLN A 503 30.56 12.78 3.42
CA GLN A 503 29.69 13.75 2.74
C GLN A 503 28.26 13.67 3.29
N LEU A 504 27.75 14.82 3.74
CA LEU A 504 26.44 14.93 4.40
C LEU A 504 25.32 14.42 3.48
N GLY A 505 24.71 13.30 3.89
CA GLY A 505 23.55 12.69 3.27
C GLY A 505 23.87 11.92 1.98
N GLN A 506 25.14 11.69 1.66
CA GLN A 506 25.54 10.96 0.45
C GLN A 506 25.96 9.50 0.74
N GLY A 507 25.97 9.09 2.02
CA GLY A 507 26.19 7.70 2.43
C GLY A 507 24.90 6.95 2.75
N ILE A 508 24.96 5.61 2.75
CA ILE A 508 23.86 4.73 3.20
C ILE A 508 23.95 4.35 4.69
N GLY A 509 24.99 4.81 5.39
CA GLY A 509 25.32 4.34 6.73
C GLY A 509 25.64 2.85 6.74
N ALA A 510 25.31 2.16 7.84
CA ALA A 510 25.37 0.71 7.90
C ALA A 510 24.06 0.09 7.42
N ALA A 511 24.17 -1.02 6.70
CA ALA A 511 23.10 -1.75 6.05
C ALA A 511 23.05 -3.21 6.53
N LEU A 512 21.88 -3.69 6.93
CA LEU A 512 21.62 -5.06 7.39
C LEU A 512 20.64 -5.77 6.44
N PHE A 513 20.88 -7.05 6.15
CA PHE A 513 20.05 -7.88 5.29
C PHE A 513 19.47 -9.06 6.06
N TYR A 514 18.16 -9.23 5.97
CA TYR A 514 17.39 -10.11 6.83
C TYR A 514 16.39 -10.96 6.01
N GLU A 515 16.56 -12.28 6.02
CA GLU A 515 15.65 -13.24 5.39
C GLU A 515 14.61 -13.75 6.40
N VAL A 516 13.35 -13.77 5.97
CA VAL A 516 12.24 -14.41 6.68
C VAL A 516 11.51 -15.36 5.74
N ASP A 517 11.36 -16.62 6.16
CA ASP A 517 10.48 -17.59 5.47
C ASP A 517 9.02 -17.32 5.85
N ARG A 518 8.08 -17.44 4.89
CA ARG A 518 6.65 -17.06 5.05
C ARG A 518 6.01 -17.55 6.36
N GLU A 519 6.29 -18.78 6.73
CA GLU A 519 5.79 -19.45 7.95
C GLU A 519 6.15 -18.74 9.27
N ASN A 520 7.13 -17.83 9.25
CA ASN A 520 7.57 -17.04 10.40
C ASN A 520 6.98 -15.62 10.45
N LEU A 521 6.19 -15.21 9.43
CA LEU A 521 5.47 -13.94 9.42
C LEU A 521 4.25 -13.99 10.35
N ASP A 522 4.47 -13.69 11.62
CA ASP A 522 3.41 -13.43 12.60
C ASP A 522 2.80 -12.03 12.38
N ILE A 523 2.01 -11.93 11.31
CA ILE A 523 1.17 -10.78 10.89
C ILE A 523 -0.25 -11.27 10.57
N ASP A 524 -1.13 -10.36 10.15
CA ASP A 524 -2.51 -10.71 9.82
C ASP A 524 -2.63 -11.74 8.68
N SER A 525 -3.51 -12.71 8.87
CA SER A 525 -3.74 -13.79 7.90
C SER A 525 -4.44 -13.31 6.63
N GLU A 526 -5.20 -12.21 6.68
CA GLU A 526 -5.79 -11.63 5.47
C GLU A 526 -4.72 -11.00 4.56
N ILE A 527 -3.75 -10.29 5.15
CA ILE A 527 -2.58 -9.73 4.42
C ILE A 527 -1.75 -10.85 3.80
N LEU A 528 -1.51 -11.94 4.54
CA LEU A 528 -0.77 -13.09 4.03
C LEU A 528 -1.50 -13.75 2.84
N ASN A 529 -2.82 -13.92 2.94
CA ASN A 529 -3.58 -14.72 1.98
C ASN A 529 -4.12 -13.92 0.78
N ASN A 530 -4.17 -12.59 0.86
CA ASN A 530 -4.50 -11.71 -0.27
C ASN A 530 -3.25 -11.03 -0.84
N GLU A 531 -2.66 -10.08 -0.11
CA GLU A 531 -1.61 -9.17 -0.62
C GLU A 531 -0.26 -9.87 -0.85
N LEU A 532 0.13 -10.73 0.09
CA LEU A 532 1.41 -11.45 0.05
C LEU A 532 1.23 -12.87 -0.51
N PHE A 533 0.19 -13.12 -1.31
CA PHE A 533 -0.17 -14.47 -1.71
C PHE A 533 0.87 -15.12 -2.64
N GLY A 534 1.13 -16.42 -2.43
CA GLY A 534 2.11 -17.21 -3.17
C GLY A 534 3.57 -16.96 -2.81
N ILE A 535 3.89 -15.83 -2.15
CA ILE A 535 5.26 -15.48 -1.74
C ILE A 535 5.74 -16.43 -0.62
N LYS A 536 6.91 -17.05 -0.82
CA LYS A 536 7.50 -18.07 0.08
C LYS A 536 8.57 -17.52 1.03
N LYS A 537 9.28 -16.48 0.60
CA LYS A 537 10.40 -15.86 1.32
C LYS A 537 10.33 -14.34 1.16
N PHE A 538 10.85 -13.63 2.14
CA PHE A 538 10.90 -12.18 2.16
C PHE A 538 12.30 -11.72 2.54
N TYR A 539 12.83 -10.73 1.84
CA TYR A 539 14.10 -10.09 2.20
C TYR A 539 13.83 -8.67 2.67
N PHE A 540 14.28 -8.35 3.88
CA PHE A 540 14.25 -7.02 4.45
C PHE A 540 15.66 -6.42 4.40
N LYS A 541 15.76 -5.16 3.98
CA LYS A 541 16.93 -4.29 4.11
C LYS A 541 16.59 -3.21 5.13
N PHE A 542 17.49 -3.01 6.08
CA PHE A 542 17.46 -1.89 7.02
C PHE A 542 18.77 -1.12 6.86
N ILE A 543 18.73 0.18 6.57
CA ILE A 543 19.95 1.01 6.45
C ILE A 543 19.92 2.21 7.40
N HIS A 544 20.92 3.10 7.31
CA HIS A 544 21.10 4.23 8.24
C HIS A 544 21.34 3.78 9.70
N LEU A 545 21.93 2.58 9.88
CA LEU A 545 22.21 1.95 11.17
C LEU A 545 23.61 2.28 11.72
N ASP A 546 23.80 2.07 13.03
CA ASP A 546 25.11 2.14 13.68
C ASP A 546 25.94 0.87 13.42
N PHE A 547 27.00 1.02 12.63
CA PHE A 547 27.91 -0.08 12.29
C PHE A 547 28.62 -0.70 13.50
N ASN A 548 28.74 0.02 14.62
CA ASN A 548 29.39 -0.52 15.82
C ASN A 548 28.59 -1.68 16.41
N PHE A 549 27.25 -1.64 16.29
CA PHE A 549 26.36 -2.69 16.75
C PHE A 549 26.58 -4.02 16.00
N PHE A 550 27.16 -4.02 14.79
CA PHE A 550 27.49 -5.27 14.09
C PHE A 550 28.46 -6.16 14.88
N LYS A 551 29.30 -5.58 15.76
CA LYS A 551 30.21 -6.33 16.65
C LYS A 551 29.47 -7.08 17.76
N GLU A 552 28.24 -6.68 18.08
CA GLU A 552 27.34 -7.37 19.02
C GLU A 552 26.59 -8.52 18.34
N LEU A 553 26.44 -8.45 17.01
CA LEU A 553 25.85 -9.51 16.18
C LEU A 553 26.86 -10.61 15.82
N GLY A 554 28.13 -10.25 15.60
CA GLY A 554 29.17 -11.22 15.25
C GLY A 554 30.51 -10.60 14.83
N GLU A 555 31.35 -11.44 14.21
CA GLU A 555 32.66 -11.04 13.69
C GLU A 555 32.51 -10.05 12.52
N VAL A 556 33.28 -8.95 12.54
CA VAL A 556 33.24 -7.90 11.51
C VAL A 556 34.62 -7.78 10.86
N TYR A 557 34.66 -7.84 9.52
CA TYR A 557 35.87 -7.65 8.72
C TYR A 557 35.96 -6.23 8.18
N THR A 558 37.14 -5.61 8.23
CA THR A 558 37.43 -4.39 7.48
C THR A 558 38.18 -4.73 6.21
N LEU A 559 37.71 -4.19 5.09
CA LEU A 559 38.24 -4.39 3.74
C LEU A 559 38.59 -3.02 3.15
N ASN A 560 39.71 -2.91 2.45
CA ASN A 560 40.13 -1.66 1.80
C ASN A 560 39.86 -1.77 0.29
N ASP A 561 38.98 -0.89 -0.25
CA ASP A 561 38.64 -0.87 -1.69
C ASP A 561 39.60 -0.01 -2.54
N GLY A 562 40.67 0.51 -1.93
CA GLY A 562 41.63 1.45 -2.51
C GLY A 562 41.24 2.92 -2.36
N LYS A 563 40.03 3.22 -1.84
CA LYS A 563 39.53 4.59 -1.61
C LYS A 563 38.92 4.81 -0.23
N ARG A 564 38.39 3.76 0.39
CA ARG A 564 37.73 3.77 1.71
C ARG A 564 37.80 2.40 2.37
N ASN A 565 37.48 2.37 3.66
CA ASN A 565 37.19 1.13 4.35
C ASN A 565 35.74 0.70 4.09
N ILE A 566 35.54 -0.61 3.96
CA ILE A 566 34.25 -1.28 3.93
C ILE A 566 34.23 -2.26 5.09
N HIS A 567 33.31 -2.10 6.03
CA HIS A 567 33.20 -3.00 7.18
C HIS A 567 32.05 -3.98 6.94
N VAL A 568 32.27 -5.27 7.14
CA VAL A 568 31.35 -6.35 6.74
C VAL A 568 31.12 -7.31 7.89
N LEU A 569 29.85 -7.46 8.29
CA LEU A 569 29.42 -8.49 9.24
C LEU A 569 29.55 -9.88 8.60
N LYS A 570 30.13 -10.84 9.32
CA LYS A 570 30.29 -12.24 8.92
C LYS A 570 28.96 -13.01 8.95
N ALA A 571 28.09 -12.65 8.01
CA ALA A 571 26.83 -13.32 7.72
C ALA A 571 26.69 -13.50 6.20
N SER A 572 26.11 -14.62 5.79
CA SER A 572 25.83 -14.94 4.38
C SER A 572 24.64 -15.88 4.26
N PHE A 573 24.12 -16.10 3.05
CA PHE A 573 23.08 -17.10 2.79
C PHE A 573 23.53 -18.54 3.11
N GLU A 574 24.83 -18.84 3.04
CA GLU A 574 25.38 -20.18 3.35
C GLU A 574 25.75 -20.33 4.83
N GLN A 575 26.02 -19.21 5.51
CA GLN A 575 26.38 -19.13 6.92
C GLN A 575 25.68 -17.89 7.53
N PRO A 576 24.36 -17.97 7.76
CA PRO A 576 23.60 -16.86 8.33
C PRO A 576 23.71 -16.82 9.85
N ILE A 577 23.46 -15.66 10.43
CA ILE A 577 23.20 -15.53 11.87
C ILE A 577 21.69 -15.73 12.07
N LEU A 578 21.30 -16.81 12.73
CA LEU A 578 19.90 -17.08 13.07
C LEU A 578 19.46 -16.11 14.18
N VAL A 579 18.25 -15.55 14.07
CA VAL A 579 17.69 -14.62 15.07
C VAL A 579 16.22 -14.93 15.38
N GLU A 580 15.86 -14.77 16.65
CA GLU A 580 14.50 -15.01 17.16
C GLU A 580 13.66 -13.71 17.16
N LYS A 581 12.34 -13.83 17.08
CA LYS A 581 11.43 -12.67 17.11
C LYS A 581 11.63 -11.87 18.41
N GLY A 582 11.93 -10.58 18.26
CA GLY A 582 12.22 -9.66 19.37
C GLY A 582 13.68 -9.63 19.83
N GLN A 583 14.60 -10.35 19.18
CA GLN A 583 16.04 -10.15 19.39
C GLN A 583 16.47 -8.80 18.81
N ILE A 584 17.36 -8.06 19.48
CA ILE A 584 17.94 -6.82 18.91
C ILE A 584 18.86 -7.21 17.75
N ILE A 585 18.63 -6.62 16.58
CA ILE A 585 19.40 -6.85 15.34
C ILE A 585 20.08 -5.59 14.80
N GLY A 586 19.84 -4.43 15.39
CA GLY A 586 20.44 -3.17 14.96
C GLY A 586 20.12 -2.01 15.91
N LYS A 587 20.64 -0.84 15.58
CA LYS A 587 20.40 0.41 16.27
C LYS A 587 20.46 1.57 15.27
N VAL A 588 19.54 2.53 15.36
CA VAL A 588 19.49 3.69 14.45
C VAL A 588 20.70 4.59 14.70
N ALA A 589 21.43 4.97 13.65
CA ALA A 589 22.62 5.80 13.78
C ALA A 589 22.31 7.31 13.82
N ASN A 590 23.16 8.02 14.54
CA ASN A 590 23.29 9.47 14.46
C ASN A 590 23.82 9.93 13.08
N LYS A 591 23.78 11.25 12.84
CA LYS A 591 24.18 11.86 11.56
C LYS A 591 25.59 11.50 11.09
N SER A 592 26.56 11.23 11.97
CA SER A 592 27.95 10.95 11.54
C SER A 592 28.17 9.50 11.09
N LEU A 593 27.33 8.56 11.53
CA LEU A 593 27.44 7.14 11.19
C LEU A 593 26.41 6.67 10.16
N ASN A 594 25.24 7.32 10.09
CA ASN A 594 24.17 6.95 9.15
C ASN A 594 24.44 7.40 7.70
N GLY A 595 25.57 8.07 7.42
CA GLY A 595 25.89 8.63 6.10
C GLY A 595 25.55 10.13 5.93
N GLY A 596 25.21 10.83 7.02
CA GLY A 596 24.95 12.27 7.04
C GLY A 596 23.48 12.67 6.91
N TRP A 597 22.55 11.75 7.14
CA TRP A 597 21.11 11.97 7.13
C TRP A 597 20.60 12.32 8.52
N ILE A 598 19.34 12.74 8.62
CA ILE A 598 18.58 12.76 9.88
C ILE A 598 18.51 11.32 10.45
N PRO A 599 18.52 11.09 11.77
CA PRO A 599 18.31 9.75 12.33
C PRO A 599 16.96 9.16 11.88
N HIS A 600 17.02 8.01 11.19
CA HIS A 600 15.89 7.24 10.69
C HIS A 600 16.38 5.83 10.31
N VAL A 601 15.46 4.95 9.92
CA VAL A 601 15.79 3.71 9.19
C VAL A 601 15.01 3.69 7.88
N ASP A 602 15.70 3.53 6.75
CA ASP A 602 15.08 3.14 5.49
C ASP A 602 14.83 1.63 5.52
N VAL A 603 13.59 1.24 5.24
CA VAL A 603 13.10 -0.14 5.21
C VAL A 603 12.70 -0.51 3.80
N VAL A 604 13.41 -1.45 3.16
CA VAL A 604 13.01 -2.04 1.86
C VAL A 604 12.64 -3.50 2.07
N VAL A 605 11.54 -3.95 1.47
CA VAL A 605 11.14 -5.37 1.46
C VAL A 605 11.05 -5.86 0.02
N TRP A 606 11.57 -7.06 -0.26
CA TRP A 606 11.39 -7.77 -1.53
C TRP A 606 10.66 -9.10 -1.35
N ASP A 607 9.90 -9.50 -2.38
CA ASP A 607 9.61 -10.92 -2.59
C ASP A 607 10.94 -11.67 -2.84
N GLY A 608 11.15 -12.77 -2.14
CA GLY A 608 12.33 -13.62 -2.23
C GLY A 608 12.10 -14.97 -2.90
N THR A 609 10.91 -15.21 -3.46
CA THR A 609 10.43 -16.54 -3.89
C THR A 609 11.26 -17.17 -5.01
N HIS A 610 11.83 -16.35 -5.90
CA HIS A 610 12.70 -16.79 -7.00
C HIS A 610 14.20 -16.60 -6.67
N GLY A 611 14.53 -16.12 -5.47
CA GLY A 611 15.88 -15.71 -5.11
C GLY A 611 16.32 -14.41 -5.79
N LEU A 612 17.44 -13.85 -5.33
CA LEU A 612 17.88 -12.51 -5.75
C LEU A 612 18.36 -12.47 -7.21
N LYS A 613 18.73 -13.61 -7.79
CA LYS A 613 19.06 -13.77 -9.22
C LYS A 613 17.86 -13.48 -10.14
N GLU A 614 16.64 -13.86 -9.74
CA GLU A 614 15.46 -13.90 -10.61
C GLU A 614 14.41 -12.82 -10.26
N ASN A 615 14.67 -11.99 -9.24
CA ASN A 615 13.92 -10.74 -8.94
C ASN A 615 13.99 -9.66 -10.05
N TYR A 616 14.53 -9.98 -11.22
CA TYR A 616 14.49 -9.18 -12.44
C TYR A 616 13.77 -9.89 -13.61
N GLU A 617 13.30 -11.14 -13.45
CA GLU A 617 12.58 -11.89 -14.49
C GLU A 617 11.10 -11.45 -14.56
N ARG A 618 10.93 -10.23 -15.07
CA ARG A 618 9.63 -9.62 -15.41
C ARG A 618 8.79 -10.58 -16.24
N ASN A 619 7.51 -10.68 -15.94
CA ASN A 619 6.55 -11.32 -16.84
C ASN A 619 6.30 -10.46 -18.09
N ASP A 620 5.74 -11.02 -19.16
CA ASP A 620 5.63 -10.30 -20.44
C ASP A 620 4.62 -9.15 -20.45
N GLU A 621 3.70 -9.09 -19.48
CA GLU A 621 2.80 -7.95 -19.23
C GLU A 621 3.56 -6.80 -18.55
N GLU A 622 4.46 -7.10 -17.60
CA GLU A 622 5.38 -6.11 -17.01
C GLU A 622 6.41 -5.59 -18.03
N LYS A 623 6.99 -6.48 -18.87
CA LYS A 623 7.84 -6.06 -19.99
C LYS A 623 7.07 -5.19 -20.99
N PHE A 624 5.77 -5.42 -21.17
CA PHE A 624 4.89 -4.64 -22.05
C PHE A 624 4.59 -3.24 -21.48
N LEU A 625 4.23 -3.15 -20.19
CA LEU A 625 3.98 -1.87 -19.52
C LEU A 625 5.24 -0.99 -19.50
N ASP A 626 6.41 -1.56 -19.18
CA ASP A 626 7.70 -0.85 -19.29
C ASP A 626 7.96 -0.35 -20.72
N GLN A 627 7.53 -1.08 -21.76
CA GLN A 627 7.76 -0.68 -23.17
C GLN A 627 6.83 0.41 -23.70
N ASN A 628 5.70 0.70 -23.04
CA ASN A 628 4.68 1.63 -23.57
C ASN A 628 4.30 2.76 -22.60
N VAL A 629 4.51 2.59 -21.30
CA VAL A 629 4.26 3.62 -20.26
C VAL A 629 5.57 4.32 -19.85
N LEU A 630 6.72 3.66 -19.99
CA LEU A 630 8.02 4.19 -19.58
C LEU A 630 8.93 4.43 -20.80
N ASP A 631 8.68 5.54 -21.52
CA ASP A 631 9.29 5.90 -22.82
C ASP A 631 10.84 5.80 -22.87
N THR A 632 11.38 5.72 -24.10
CA THR A 632 12.76 5.34 -24.45
C THR A 632 13.86 6.16 -23.74
N ASN A 633 13.51 7.31 -23.16
CA ASN A 633 14.40 8.17 -22.37
C ASN A 633 14.93 7.48 -21.08
N ASN A 634 14.32 6.37 -20.65
CA ASN A 634 14.69 5.59 -19.48
C ASN A 634 16.13 5.02 -19.49
N GLU A 635 16.78 4.85 -20.65
CA GLU A 635 18.11 4.22 -20.76
C GLU A 635 19.24 4.89 -19.95
N LYS A 636 19.07 6.13 -19.49
CA LYS A 636 20.06 6.84 -18.66
C LYS A 636 19.56 7.29 -17.30
N ILE A 637 18.36 6.88 -16.87
CA ILE A 637 17.93 7.05 -15.48
C ILE A 637 18.63 5.96 -14.65
N SER A 638 19.80 6.27 -14.08
CA SER A 638 20.58 5.31 -13.29
C SER A 638 19.98 5.12 -11.89
N ILE A 639 18.81 4.48 -11.83
CA ILE A 639 18.08 4.14 -10.61
C ILE A 639 18.98 3.25 -9.75
N SER A 640 19.43 3.77 -8.61
CA SER A 640 20.39 3.09 -7.73
C SER A 640 19.73 2.07 -6.79
N ALA A 641 18.74 1.34 -7.32
CA ALA A 641 18.12 0.19 -6.67
C ALA A 641 19.22 -0.76 -6.18
N SER A 642 19.12 -1.14 -4.90
CA SER A 642 20.12 -1.94 -4.18
C SER A 642 20.14 -3.39 -4.69
N SER A 643 20.65 -3.59 -5.90
CA SER A 643 20.66 -4.86 -6.63
C SER A 643 21.65 -5.86 -6.00
N ILE A 644 21.20 -6.47 -4.90
CA ILE A 644 21.80 -7.68 -4.34
C ILE A 644 21.73 -8.76 -5.43
N ASN A 645 22.85 -9.40 -5.73
CA ASN A 645 22.94 -10.32 -6.86
C ASN A 645 23.65 -11.60 -6.43
N ASP A 646 23.00 -12.75 -6.59
CA ASP A 646 23.50 -14.06 -6.14
C ASP A 646 24.87 -14.43 -6.72
N LYS A 647 25.22 -13.94 -7.91
CA LYS A 647 26.56 -14.12 -8.48
C LYS A 647 27.60 -13.35 -7.67
N ARG A 648 27.34 -12.09 -7.32
CA ARG A 648 28.23 -11.30 -6.45
C ARG A 648 28.29 -11.87 -5.03
N ILE A 649 27.16 -12.32 -4.48
CA ILE A 649 27.12 -13.01 -3.17
C ILE A 649 28.01 -14.25 -3.20
N LYS A 650 27.82 -15.16 -4.18
CA LYS A 650 28.61 -16.40 -4.27
C LYS A 650 30.10 -16.13 -4.50
N THR A 651 30.45 -15.13 -5.33
CA THR A 651 31.84 -14.68 -5.50
C THR A 651 32.43 -14.15 -4.18
N ALA A 652 31.69 -13.31 -3.45
CA ALA A 652 32.11 -12.80 -2.15
C ALA A 652 32.26 -13.92 -1.09
N ASN A 653 31.29 -14.83 -0.97
CA ASN A 653 31.35 -16.00 -0.08
C ASN A 653 32.60 -16.84 -0.37
N GLN A 654 32.89 -17.10 -1.65
CA GLN A 654 34.10 -17.82 -2.06
C GLN A 654 35.38 -17.04 -1.71
N GLN A 655 35.41 -15.73 -1.88
CA GLN A 655 36.60 -14.92 -1.56
C GLN A 655 36.82 -14.80 -0.03
N ILE A 656 35.76 -14.63 0.76
CA ILE A 656 35.77 -14.65 2.23
C ILE A 656 36.32 -16.00 2.73
N LYS A 657 35.78 -17.13 2.24
CA LYS A 657 36.28 -18.48 2.57
C LYS A 657 37.76 -18.68 2.19
N ASN A 658 38.22 -18.01 1.14
CA ASN A 658 39.61 -18.07 0.67
C ASN A 658 40.53 -16.98 1.28
N GLN A 659 40.05 -16.16 2.23
CA GLN A 659 40.77 -15.01 2.81
C GLN A 659 41.34 -14.02 1.76
N LYS A 660 40.70 -13.93 0.59
CA LYS A 660 41.03 -12.98 -0.47
C LYS A 660 40.11 -11.77 -0.38
N ASN A 661 40.60 -10.58 -0.73
CA ASN A 661 39.77 -9.37 -0.87
C ASN A 661 38.50 -9.70 -1.68
N PRO A 662 37.31 -9.69 -1.05
CA PRO A 662 36.11 -10.08 -1.75
C PRO A 662 35.64 -8.94 -2.64
N THR A 663 35.33 -9.30 -3.88
CA THR A 663 34.40 -8.57 -4.73
C THR A 663 33.02 -8.78 -4.14
N LEU A 664 32.73 -8.04 -3.05
CA LEU A 664 31.46 -8.07 -2.34
C LEU A 664 30.27 -7.94 -3.31
N PRO A 665 29.05 -8.34 -2.90
CA PRO A 665 27.84 -7.71 -3.41
C PRO A 665 27.90 -6.21 -3.10
N THR A 666 28.55 -5.46 -4.00
CA THR A 666 28.59 -4.01 -3.95
C THR A 666 27.19 -3.49 -4.17
N ILE A 667 26.56 -3.09 -3.07
CA ILE A 667 25.37 -2.27 -3.03
C ILE A 667 25.75 -0.94 -3.68
N SER A 668 25.58 -0.85 -4.99
CA SER A 668 25.80 0.38 -5.75
C SER A 668 24.61 1.31 -5.60
N VAL A 669 24.24 1.64 -4.34
CA VAL A 669 23.51 2.89 -4.04
C VAL A 669 24.51 4.00 -4.29
N GLY A 670 24.56 4.40 -5.56
CA GLY A 670 25.19 5.62 -5.97
C GLY A 670 24.11 6.67 -6.12
N LEU A 671 24.21 7.75 -5.33
CA LEU A 671 24.16 9.09 -5.90
C LEU A 671 25.28 9.21 -6.94
N LYS A 672 25.10 8.51 -8.07
CA LYS A 672 25.98 8.62 -9.22
C LYS A 672 25.62 9.95 -9.84
N LEU A 673 26.23 11.03 -9.33
CA LEU A 673 26.25 12.34 -9.95
C LEU A 673 26.59 12.15 -11.42
N ILE A 674 25.58 12.19 -12.29
CA ILE A 674 25.76 11.87 -13.70
C ILE A 674 26.40 13.12 -14.32
N LYS A 675 27.74 13.17 -14.26
CA LYS A 675 28.56 14.14 -15.00
C LYS A 675 28.55 13.87 -16.51
N GLY A 676 28.04 12.72 -16.94
CA GLY A 676 27.50 12.56 -18.28
C GLY A 676 26.09 13.14 -18.31
N ASN A 677 25.77 13.93 -19.34
CA ASN A 677 24.44 14.49 -19.48
C ASN A 677 23.35 13.41 -19.33
N ILE A 678 22.30 13.70 -18.55
CA ILE A 678 20.99 13.08 -18.78
C ILE A 678 20.75 13.15 -20.29
N SER A 679 20.41 12.03 -20.93
CA SER A 679 20.09 12.07 -22.35
C SER A 679 18.99 13.10 -22.54
N LYS A 680 19.24 14.04 -23.44
CA LYS A 680 18.20 14.70 -24.20
C LYS A 680 17.09 13.68 -24.48
N THR A 681 15.88 13.97 -24.00
CA THR A 681 14.67 13.32 -24.48
C THR A 681 14.74 13.31 -25.99
N ASN A 682 14.65 12.12 -26.60
CA ASN A 682 15.32 11.84 -27.86
C ASN A 682 15.20 12.96 -28.91
N ASP A 683 16.30 13.66 -29.20
CA ASP A 683 16.35 14.84 -30.10
C ASP A 683 15.75 14.57 -31.50
N SER A 684 15.65 13.29 -31.89
CA SER A 684 15.10 12.84 -33.17
C SER A 684 13.59 12.52 -33.15
N LYS A 685 12.89 12.69 -32.02
CA LYS A 685 11.42 12.86 -32.02
C LYS A 685 11.18 14.37 -32.16
N GLU A 686 10.65 14.79 -33.30
CA GLU A 686 10.14 16.16 -33.44
C GLU A 686 8.86 16.30 -32.58
N PRO A 687 8.63 17.45 -31.92
CA PRO A 687 7.33 17.74 -31.33
C PRO A 687 6.23 17.68 -32.40
N ILE A 688 4.98 17.51 -31.97
CA ILE A 688 3.80 17.60 -32.82
C ILE A 688 3.88 18.86 -33.71
N ASP A 689 3.55 18.74 -35.00
CA ASP A 689 3.73 19.78 -36.05
C ASP A 689 3.12 21.16 -35.75
N GLU A 690 2.24 21.25 -34.76
CA GLU A 690 1.82 22.51 -34.13
C GLU A 690 2.51 22.64 -32.75
N PRO A 691 3.77 23.09 -32.69
CA PRO A 691 4.42 23.35 -31.41
C PRO A 691 3.78 24.57 -30.74
N LEU A 692 3.20 24.36 -29.56
CA LEU A 692 2.95 25.46 -28.61
C LEU A 692 4.28 26.19 -28.40
N LEU A 693 4.36 27.44 -28.85
CA LEU A 693 5.60 28.20 -28.80
C LEU A 693 5.84 28.61 -27.34
N ALA A 694 7.10 28.75 -26.92
CA ALA A 694 7.44 29.07 -25.52
C ALA A 694 6.87 30.42 -25.01
N GLN A 695 6.25 31.21 -25.88
CA GLN A 695 5.52 32.46 -25.61
C GLN A 695 4.02 32.26 -25.34
N ASP A 696 3.45 31.11 -25.71
CA ASP A 696 2.05 30.73 -25.48
C ASP A 696 1.86 30.01 -24.13
N ILE A 697 2.97 29.76 -23.43
CA ILE A 697 3.04 28.94 -22.21
C ILE A 697 2.94 29.84 -20.99
N ASN A 698 2.08 29.44 -20.03
CA ASN A 698 1.93 30.14 -18.76
C ASN A 698 3.27 30.22 -18.02
N ASN A 699 3.74 31.44 -17.71
CA ASN A 699 5.01 31.68 -17.01
C ASN A 699 5.15 30.85 -15.73
N ASN A 700 4.06 30.62 -15.00
CA ASN A 700 4.04 29.80 -13.78
C ASN A 700 4.50 28.35 -14.00
N ILE A 701 4.49 27.84 -15.25
CA ILE A 701 5.01 26.52 -15.64
C ILE A 701 6.52 26.58 -15.92
N LEU A 702 7.02 27.70 -16.46
CA LEU A 702 8.45 27.94 -16.69
C LEU A 702 9.23 28.10 -15.37
N ASP A 703 8.57 28.59 -14.32
CA ASP A 703 9.15 28.77 -12.98
C ASP A 703 9.23 27.47 -12.14
N LEU A 704 8.73 26.34 -12.65
CA LEU A 704 8.75 25.06 -11.94
C LEU A 704 10.14 24.40 -11.97
N HIS A 705 10.70 24.07 -10.81
CA HIS A 705 12.06 23.51 -10.64
C HIS A 705 12.38 22.23 -11.47
N HIS A 706 11.36 21.41 -11.74
CA HIS A 706 11.48 20.18 -12.54
C HIS A 706 11.35 20.44 -14.04
N VAL A 707 10.82 21.59 -14.43
CA VAL A 707 10.68 22.01 -15.82
C VAL A 707 12.00 22.60 -16.32
N LYS A 708 12.33 22.35 -17.59
CA LYS A 708 13.51 22.92 -18.24
C LYS A 708 13.18 23.38 -19.66
N ASN A 709 13.48 24.65 -19.97
CA ASN A 709 13.48 25.14 -21.36
C ASN A 709 14.86 24.93 -22.01
N ILE A 710 14.90 24.42 -23.24
CA ILE A 710 16.07 24.42 -24.13
C ILE A 710 15.58 24.74 -25.54
N ASN A 711 16.11 25.79 -26.18
CA ASN A 711 15.77 26.17 -27.55
C ASN A 711 14.25 26.29 -27.81
N ASN A 712 13.51 26.88 -26.86
CA ASN A 712 12.04 26.99 -26.85
C ASN A 712 11.27 25.66 -26.78
N LYS A 713 11.95 24.52 -26.61
CA LYS A 713 11.32 23.25 -26.21
C LYS A 713 11.36 23.12 -24.68
N ILE A 714 10.24 22.72 -24.08
CA ILE A 714 10.16 22.49 -22.63
C ILE A 714 10.24 20.98 -22.35
N TYR A 715 10.85 20.62 -21.21
CA TYR A 715 11.03 19.23 -20.75
C TYR A 715 10.73 19.12 -19.26
N ASP A 716 9.80 18.23 -18.87
CA ASP A 716 9.61 17.81 -17.47
C ASP A 716 10.66 16.74 -17.08
N ARG A 717 10.91 16.63 -15.77
CA ARG A 717 11.92 15.76 -15.15
C ARG A 717 11.38 14.96 -13.97
N LYS A 718 10.08 15.03 -13.67
CA LYS A 718 9.42 14.06 -12.79
C LYS A 718 9.53 12.68 -13.44
N ASN A 719 10.04 11.69 -12.73
CA ASN A 719 9.86 10.31 -13.18
C ASN A 719 8.42 9.88 -12.89
N PRO A 720 7.71 9.18 -13.78
CA PRO A 720 6.54 8.43 -13.36
C PRO A 720 6.96 7.34 -12.36
N THR A 721 6.24 7.16 -11.25
CA THR A 721 6.62 6.16 -10.21
C THR A 721 5.76 4.88 -10.24
N PHE A 722 4.61 4.91 -10.93
CA PHE A 722 3.75 3.74 -11.13
C PHE A 722 4.52 2.54 -11.71
N GLY A 723 4.35 1.36 -11.10
CA GLY A 723 4.96 0.11 -11.55
C GLY A 723 6.42 -0.10 -11.14
N TYR A 724 7.06 0.86 -10.45
CA TYR A 724 8.43 0.69 -9.95
C TYR A 724 8.53 -0.40 -8.88
N ASP A 725 7.45 -0.61 -8.10
CA ASP A 725 7.27 -1.72 -7.19
C ASP A 725 7.55 -3.07 -7.88
N LYS A 726 6.83 -3.35 -8.95
CA LYS A 726 6.90 -4.60 -9.72
C LYS A 726 8.22 -4.70 -10.49
N LYS A 727 8.67 -3.59 -11.08
CA LYS A 727 9.93 -3.48 -11.85
C LYS A 727 11.18 -3.83 -11.03
N TYR A 728 11.13 -3.69 -9.70
CA TYR A 728 12.21 -4.02 -8.76
C TYR A 728 11.86 -5.14 -7.75
N ASN A 729 10.71 -5.80 -7.93
CA ASN A 729 10.13 -6.80 -7.03
C ASN A 729 10.10 -6.37 -5.54
N VAL A 730 9.86 -5.08 -5.27
CA VAL A 730 9.72 -4.53 -3.91
C VAL A 730 8.26 -4.50 -3.47
N LEU A 731 8.04 -4.68 -2.18
CA LEU A 731 6.75 -4.75 -1.52
C LEU A 731 6.63 -3.57 -0.55
N ASN A 732 5.44 -2.97 -0.44
CA ASN A 732 5.19 -1.86 0.50
C ASN A 732 5.52 -2.31 1.93
N PRO A 733 6.48 -1.67 2.64
CA PRO A 733 6.86 -2.04 4.01
C PRO A 733 5.68 -2.02 4.99
N ASN A 734 4.71 -1.13 4.78
CA ASN A 734 3.50 -1.04 5.61
C ASN A 734 2.54 -2.25 5.44
N LEU A 735 2.81 -3.21 4.54
CA LEU A 735 2.17 -4.53 4.60
C LEU A 735 2.66 -5.34 5.81
N PHE A 736 3.93 -5.21 6.18
CA PHE A 736 4.61 -6.00 7.22
C PHE A 736 4.64 -5.31 8.59
N PHE A 737 4.79 -3.99 8.60
CA PHE A 737 4.93 -3.17 9.80
C PHE A 737 3.71 -2.28 10.02
N GLN A 738 3.44 -1.88 11.26
CA GLN A 738 2.64 -0.70 11.51
C GLN A 738 3.57 0.50 11.56
N PHE A 739 3.66 1.24 10.47
CA PHE A 739 4.09 2.64 10.51
C PHE A 739 2.89 3.50 10.11
N VAL A 740 2.52 3.54 8.84
CA VAL A 740 1.39 4.34 8.33
C VAL A 740 0.55 3.57 7.32
N ASP A 741 -0.64 4.08 7.02
CA ASP A 741 -1.44 3.63 5.89
C ASP A 741 -2.09 4.82 5.16
N GLU A 742 -2.86 4.52 4.11
CA GLU A 742 -3.69 5.50 3.40
C GLU A 742 -4.68 6.26 4.31
N ASN A 743 -4.90 5.80 5.54
CA ASN A 743 -5.78 6.39 6.54
C ASN A 743 -5.08 7.20 7.63
N SER A 744 -3.75 7.21 7.72
CA SER A 744 -3.01 8.13 8.59
C SER A 744 -3.25 9.61 8.23
N LEU A 745 -3.11 10.49 9.22
CA LEU A 745 -2.85 11.91 9.01
C LEU A 745 -1.46 12.08 8.39
N VAL A 746 -1.34 13.07 7.52
CA VAL A 746 -0.15 13.45 6.79
C VAL A 746 0.39 14.77 7.36
N VAL A 747 1.71 14.91 7.37
CA VAL A 747 2.42 16.17 7.58
C VAL A 747 3.40 16.38 6.42
N GLU A 748 3.50 17.60 5.89
CA GLU A 748 4.55 17.95 4.92
C GLU A 748 5.78 18.49 5.65
N LEU A 749 6.97 18.11 5.18
CA LEU A 749 8.22 18.61 5.76
C LEU A 749 8.32 20.15 5.72
N GLU A 750 7.75 20.75 4.68
CA GLU A 750 7.69 22.20 4.47
C GLU A 750 6.90 22.96 5.55
N ASP A 751 5.92 22.34 6.20
CA ASP A 751 5.13 22.99 7.26
C ASP A 751 5.95 23.20 8.55
N PHE A 752 7.03 22.42 8.76
CA PHE A 752 7.95 22.59 9.90
C PHE A 752 9.19 23.43 9.59
N PHE A 753 9.53 23.59 8.30
CA PHE A 753 10.75 24.25 7.85
C PHE A 753 10.45 25.18 6.66
N ALA A 754 10.16 26.46 6.94
CA ALA A 754 9.82 27.47 5.92
C ALA A 754 10.90 27.70 4.84
N LYS A 755 12.13 27.22 5.04
CA LYS A 755 13.22 27.20 4.04
C LYS A 755 13.17 26.02 3.07
N ALA A 756 12.32 25.02 3.28
CA ALA A 756 12.02 23.97 2.30
C ALA A 756 10.99 24.42 1.25
N LYS A 757 10.30 25.55 1.47
CA LYS A 757 9.39 26.20 0.51
C LYS A 757 10.14 27.06 -0.54
N LYS A 758 11.34 26.63 -0.97
CA LYS A 758 12.29 27.45 -1.76
C LYS A 758 13.01 26.66 -2.86
#